data_AF-A0A4S2FEB7-F1
#
_entry.id   AF-A0A4S2FEB7-F1
#
_cell.length_a   1.000
_cell.length_b   1.000
_cell.length_c   1.000
_cell.angle_alpha   90.00
_cell.angle_beta   90.00
_cell.angle_gamma   90.00
#
_symmetry.space_group_name_H-M   'P 1'
#
loop_
_entity.id
_entity.type
_entity.pdbx_description
1 polymer ?
#
loop_
_entity_poly.entity_id
_entity_poly.type
_entity_poly.pdbx_seq_one_letter_code
_entity_poly.pdbx_strand_id
1 'polypeptide(L)'
;MNQTSRKVRMGIDVGGTYTKCVAMDNETHEIIGKNEVKTTHDAKEGVALGVVQSFENCLRENGISPDDVVFVAHSTTQATNAFIEGDVAPVGIIGVAGGGVEGLLAKRQLRLKDVVLDEKTGKKIPICNEYIPKKKLCKETIHSAIQSLSGQNSEVIVASMAFGVDSQDEEKMIYNEATSLGLPVTMGSDITKLYGLTRRTRTAAINASILPKMVATANATENSVKNAGVKVPLMIMRGDGGVMEISEMRKRPILTALSGPAASVMGSLMYLRASNAIYFEVGGTTTNIGVIKNGRPGVDYANIGGHDTYINSLDVRILGCAGGSMIRINDKDVVDVGPRSAHIAGCDYACFTDPDEIEDPQIELVAPKDGDPNDYVVIRLKNGKRITITNTDAANVLGLIDEKYFAHGNAESARKAMQPIADRLQITVEQLAEKILEKDYEKVSACINALAEKYHLDHDAMKLVGCGGGAASLVPYCAKKMGLQYSIPENAEVISSIGVSLAMVRDVIERVIPNPTEEDIAAMKKEAIDACIDSGAAADTVEVHIEIDNQSGKVTAIATGSTEVKTTDLLKECSQEEALELAQADFGADVTDIECACKTDNFYVFTAKKGEKTPIRIIDKKGFIRVQCSNAKAVCTPAKDYQSAVEAMWDDLAIYKSETILRPDYYLCIGPRVCDYSAVDLNQNELLMNLDIQDRDPMEEVLVIGDCNDIF
;
A
#
# COMPACT_ATOMS: atom_id res chain seq x y z
N MET A 1 16.52 34.08 -23.04
CA MET A 1 16.31 33.62 -21.66
C MET A 1 16.46 32.11 -21.71
N ASN A 2 17.55 31.56 -21.16
CA ASN A 2 17.69 30.12 -21.03
C ASN A 2 16.66 29.66 -20.00
N GLN A 3 15.57 29.04 -20.44
CA GLN A 3 14.76 28.22 -19.54
C GLN A 3 15.68 27.10 -19.06
N THR A 4 16.06 27.14 -17.79
CA THR A 4 16.57 25.97 -17.07
C THR A 4 15.56 24.84 -17.30
N SER A 5 15.98 23.74 -17.92
CA SER A 5 15.09 22.62 -18.23
C SER A 5 14.56 22.04 -16.91
N ARG A 6 13.25 22.13 -16.71
CA ARG A 6 12.59 21.72 -15.47
C ARG A 6 12.56 20.20 -15.44
N LYS A 7 13.12 19.55 -14.43
CA LYS A 7 13.03 18.09 -14.31
C LYS A 7 11.64 17.67 -13.83
N VAL A 8 11.03 16.67 -14.47
CA VAL A 8 9.64 16.26 -14.22
C VAL A 8 9.54 14.78 -13.85
N ARG A 9 8.77 14.50 -12.80
CA ARG A 9 8.35 13.15 -12.40
C ARG A 9 6.91 12.94 -12.82
N MET A 10 6.60 11.83 -13.45
CA MET A 10 5.24 11.52 -13.92
C MET A 10 4.73 10.22 -13.28
N GLY A 11 3.56 10.29 -12.67
CA GLY A 11 2.89 9.17 -12.04
C GLY A 11 1.56 8.89 -12.74
N ILE A 12 1.35 7.65 -13.14
CA ILE A 12 0.13 7.23 -13.83
C ILE A 12 -0.58 6.16 -13.00
N ASP A 13 -1.83 6.39 -12.65
CA ASP A 13 -2.65 5.41 -11.93
C ASP A 13 -3.79 4.93 -12.81
N VAL A 14 -3.84 3.61 -13.02
CA VAL A 14 -4.91 2.96 -13.76
C VAL A 14 -5.98 2.49 -12.77
N GLY A 15 -6.98 3.34 -12.56
CA GLY A 15 -8.15 3.01 -11.75
C GLY A 15 -9.23 2.23 -12.53
N GLY A 16 -10.27 1.80 -11.82
CA GLY A 16 -11.40 1.08 -12.42
C GLY A 16 -12.21 1.91 -13.43
N THR A 17 -12.36 3.22 -13.20
CA THR A 17 -13.17 4.11 -14.05
C THR A 17 -12.33 5.06 -14.89
N TYR A 18 -11.31 5.66 -14.28
CA TYR A 18 -10.44 6.64 -14.91
C TYR A 18 -8.97 6.24 -14.75
N THR A 19 -8.19 6.53 -15.79
CA THR A 19 -6.73 6.50 -15.76
C THR A 19 -6.24 7.92 -15.62
N LYS A 20 -5.45 8.18 -14.58
CA LYS A 20 -5.05 9.53 -14.16
C LYS A 20 -3.55 9.67 -14.23
N CYS A 21 -3.09 10.80 -14.79
CA CYS A 21 -1.68 11.13 -14.88
C CYS A 21 -1.43 12.45 -14.14
N VAL A 22 -0.39 12.47 -13.31
CA VAL A 22 0.10 13.66 -12.63
C VAL A 22 1.56 13.87 -13.02
N ALA A 23 1.89 15.11 -13.39
CA ALA A 23 3.25 15.58 -13.56
C ALA A 23 3.63 16.46 -12.36
N MET A 24 4.75 16.14 -11.74
CA MET A 24 5.31 16.87 -10.61
C MET A 24 6.69 17.43 -10.98
N ASP A 25 6.97 18.63 -10.51
CA ASP A 25 8.31 19.17 -10.53
C ASP A 25 9.21 18.34 -9.60
N ASN A 26 10.39 17.95 -10.08
CA ASN A 26 11.28 17.05 -9.34
C ASN A 26 11.95 17.72 -8.13
N GLU A 27 12.08 19.05 -8.09
CA GLU A 27 12.76 19.76 -7.00
C GLU A 27 11.79 20.19 -5.89
N THR A 28 10.67 20.79 -6.30
CA THR A 28 9.67 21.38 -5.40
C THR A 28 8.57 20.39 -5.01
N HIS A 29 8.41 19.30 -5.76
CA HIS A 29 7.26 18.38 -5.65
C HIS A 29 5.90 19.06 -5.83
N GLU A 30 5.85 20.22 -6.49
CA GLU A 30 4.59 20.84 -6.88
C GLU A 30 3.97 20.11 -8.08
N ILE A 31 2.64 20.04 -8.12
CA ILE A 31 1.92 19.52 -9.28
C ILE A 31 1.97 20.57 -10.39
N ILE A 32 2.52 20.20 -11.53
CA ILE A 32 2.68 21.08 -12.70
C ILE A 32 1.78 20.66 -13.87
N GLY A 33 1.15 19.50 -13.77
CA GLY A 33 0.21 19.01 -14.76
C GLY A 33 -0.64 17.88 -14.22
N LYS A 34 -1.90 17.84 -14.68
CA LYS A 34 -2.83 16.73 -14.45
C LYS A 34 -3.51 16.40 -15.77
N ASN A 35 -3.83 15.13 -15.97
CA ASN A 35 -4.75 14.70 -17.01
C ASN A 35 -5.50 13.45 -16.54
N GLU A 36 -6.71 13.26 -17.06
CA GLU A 36 -7.48 12.04 -16.84
C GLU A 36 -8.21 11.61 -18.12
N VAL A 37 -8.32 10.30 -18.30
CA VAL A 37 -9.08 9.68 -19.39
C VAL A 37 -9.89 8.50 -18.84
N LYS A 38 -10.94 8.08 -19.55
CA LYS A 38 -11.67 6.85 -19.17
C LYS A 38 -10.76 5.63 -19.31
N THR A 39 -10.80 4.72 -18.32
CA THR A 39 -10.03 3.48 -18.38
C THR A 39 -10.54 2.57 -19.50
N THR A 40 -9.62 2.01 -20.27
CA THR A 40 -9.90 1.28 -21.51
C THR A 40 -9.90 -0.24 -21.32
N HIS A 41 -10.61 -0.77 -20.31
CA HIS A 41 -10.62 -2.22 -19.99
C HIS A 41 -10.95 -3.11 -21.19
N ASP A 42 -11.93 -2.69 -22.01
CA ASP A 42 -12.44 -3.47 -23.14
C ASP A 42 -11.76 -3.12 -24.49
N ALA A 43 -10.77 -2.24 -24.49
CA ALA A 43 -10.03 -1.94 -25.72
C ALA A 43 -9.20 -3.15 -26.14
N LYS A 44 -8.91 -3.27 -27.44
CA LYS A 44 -8.06 -4.35 -27.97
C LYS A 44 -6.65 -4.31 -27.35
N GLU A 45 -6.17 -3.11 -27.08
CA GLU A 45 -4.90 -2.81 -26.43
C GLU A 45 -4.99 -2.84 -24.89
N GLY A 46 -6.18 -3.11 -24.34
CA GLY A 46 -6.46 -3.10 -22.91
C GLY A 46 -6.25 -1.72 -22.27
N VAL A 47 -5.90 -1.72 -20.98
CA VAL A 47 -5.67 -0.49 -20.20
C VAL A 47 -4.47 0.34 -20.69
N ALA A 48 -3.59 -0.24 -21.50
CA ALA A 48 -2.43 0.47 -22.03
C ALA A 48 -2.84 1.70 -22.82
N LEU A 49 -3.94 1.64 -23.61
CA LEU A 49 -4.41 2.79 -24.38
C LEU A 49 -4.70 4.01 -23.49
N GLY A 50 -5.43 3.82 -22.38
CA GLY A 50 -5.72 4.90 -21.42
C GLY A 50 -4.46 5.46 -20.75
N VAL A 51 -3.49 4.59 -20.42
CA VAL A 51 -2.19 5.03 -19.88
C VAL A 51 -1.48 5.95 -20.86
N VAL A 52 -1.41 5.57 -22.13
CA VAL A 52 -0.75 6.35 -23.18
C VAL A 52 -1.45 7.68 -23.41
N GLN A 53 -2.77 7.66 -23.54
CA GLN A 53 -3.55 8.87 -23.76
C GLN A 53 -3.40 9.85 -22.60
N SER A 54 -3.54 9.40 -21.35
CA SER A 54 -3.39 10.28 -20.18
C SER A 54 -1.98 10.87 -20.09
N PHE A 55 -0.95 10.08 -20.40
CA PHE A 55 0.44 10.52 -20.40
C PHE A 55 0.74 11.56 -21.48
N GLU A 56 0.42 11.27 -22.74
CA GLU A 56 0.66 12.17 -23.87
C GLU A 56 -0.14 13.47 -23.74
N ASN A 57 -1.39 13.38 -23.27
CA ASN A 57 -2.22 14.55 -23.00
C ASN A 57 -1.62 15.39 -21.87
N CYS A 58 -1.13 14.76 -20.79
CA CYS A 58 -0.48 15.46 -19.69
C CYS A 58 0.77 16.22 -20.16
N LEU A 59 1.60 15.62 -21.02
CA LEU A 59 2.74 16.31 -21.62
C LEU A 59 2.30 17.50 -22.48
N ARG A 60 1.39 17.26 -23.42
CA ARG A 60 0.94 18.26 -24.42
C ARG A 60 0.19 19.43 -23.81
N GLU A 61 -0.76 19.16 -22.92
CA GLU A 61 -1.65 20.18 -22.34
C GLU A 61 -0.93 21.08 -21.32
N ASN A 62 0.16 20.58 -20.73
CA ASN A 62 0.95 21.32 -19.73
C ASN A 62 2.30 21.80 -20.28
N GLY A 63 2.57 21.64 -21.58
CA GLY A 63 3.79 22.14 -22.23
C GLY A 63 5.09 21.51 -21.72
N ILE A 64 5.05 20.24 -21.32
CA ILE A 64 6.21 19.52 -20.78
C ILE A 64 6.95 18.83 -21.93
N SER A 65 8.26 19.05 -22.01
CA SER A 65 9.09 18.35 -22.99
C SER A 65 9.31 16.89 -22.57
N PRO A 66 9.28 15.90 -23.47
CA PRO A 66 9.69 14.53 -23.14
C PRO A 66 11.12 14.43 -22.60
N ASP A 67 12.02 15.35 -23.00
CA ASP A 67 13.40 15.43 -22.51
C ASP A 67 13.51 15.91 -21.05
N ASP A 68 12.46 16.55 -20.52
CA ASP A 68 12.39 17.03 -19.13
C ASP A 68 12.02 15.89 -18.15
N VAL A 69 11.50 14.78 -18.66
CA VAL A 69 10.98 13.68 -17.86
C VAL A 69 12.13 12.81 -17.33
N VAL A 70 12.32 12.84 -16.01
CA VAL A 70 13.38 12.11 -15.28
C VAL A 70 12.88 10.86 -14.56
N PHE A 71 11.56 10.72 -14.43
CA PHE A 71 10.94 9.56 -13.80
C PHE A 71 9.54 9.34 -14.35
N VAL A 72 9.23 8.11 -14.74
CA VAL A 72 7.87 7.70 -15.11
C VAL A 72 7.56 6.39 -14.40
N ALA A 73 6.47 6.37 -13.64
CA ALA A 73 5.97 5.16 -13.02
C ALA A 73 4.48 4.98 -13.31
N HIS A 74 4.03 3.72 -13.28
CA HIS A 74 2.59 3.43 -13.30
C HIS A 74 2.17 2.39 -12.28
N SER A 75 0.98 2.58 -11.69
CA SER A 75 0.24 1.58 -10.93
C SER A 75 -0.89 0.98 -11.75
N THR A 76 -1.28 -0.26 -11.43
CA THR A 76 -2.32 -0.96 -12.17
C THR A 76 -3.09 -1.95 -11.30
N THR A 77 -4.40 -2.03 -11.52
CA THR A 77 -5.26 -3.02 -10.89
C THR A 77 -5.32 -4.35 -11.64
N GLN A 78 -4.56 -4.51 -12.74
CA GLN A 78 -4.65 -5.69 -13.61
C GLN A 78 -4.37 -7.01 -12.88
N ALA A 79 -3.38 -7.07 -11.99
CA ALA A 79 -3.09 -8.28 -11.23
C ALA A 79 -4.25 -8.66 -10.29
N THR A 80 -4.76 -7.70 -9.53
CA THR A 80 -5.90 -7.90 -8.63
C THR A 80 -7.16 -8.31 -9.40
N ASN A 81 -7.44 -7.66 -10.53
CA ASN A 81 -8.58 -7.98 -11.38
C ASN A 81 -8.47 -9.36 -12.02
N ALA A 82 -7.28 -9.78 -12.47
CA ALA A 82 -7.05 -11.12 -13.00
C ALA A 82 -7.45 -12.21 -11.98
N PHE A 83 -7.11 -12.03 -10.71
CA PHE A 83 -7.53 -12.96 -9.65
C PHE A 83 -9.04 -12.93 -9.38
N ILE A 84 -9.64 -11.74 -9.36
CA ILE A 84 -11.09 -11.58 -9.14
C ILE A 84 -11.89 -12.16 -10.30
N GLU A 85 -11.45 -11.94 -11.53
CA GLU A 85 -12.12 -12.37 -12.77
C GLU A 85 -11.84 -13.84 -13.10
N GLY A 86 -10.74 -14.39 -12.60
CA GLY A 86 -10.25 -15.72 -12.95
C GLY A 86 -9.55 -15.74 -14.32
N ASP A 87 -9.14 -14.58 -14.84
CA ASP A 87 -8.36 -14.43 -16.07
C ASP A 87 -6.88 -14.73 -15.80
N VAL A 88 -6.59 -16.01 -15.56
CA VAL A 88 -5.29 -16.52 -15.14
C VAL A 88 -4.86 -17.68 -16.02
N ALA A 89 -3.56 -17.75 -16.33
CA ALA A 89 -2.98 -18.81 -17.12
C ALA A 89 -2.93 -20.14 -16.33
N PRO A 90 -3.28 -21.29 -16.94
CA PRO A 90 -3.07 -22.61 -16.34
C PRO A 90 -1.57 -22.87 -16.07
N VAL A 91 -1.27 -23.41 -14.89
CA VAL A 91 0.11 -23.54 -14.39
C VAL A 91 0.56 -25.00 -14.39
N GLY A 92 1.74 -25.25 -14.96
CA GLY A 92 2.44 -26.52 -14.87
C GLY A 92 3.59 -26.46 -13.86
N ILE A 93 3.51 -27.24 -12.78
CA ILE A 93 4.54 -27.30 -11.75
C ILE A 93 5.49 -28.46 -12.02
N ILE A 94 6.80 -28.18 -12.08
CA ILE A 94 7.86 -29.18 -12.08
C ILE A 94 8.50 -29.18 -10.69
N GLY A 95 8.11 -30.17 -9.89
CA GLY A 95 8.64 -30.39 -8.56
C GLY A 95 9.92 -31.22 -8.56
N VAL A 96 10.94 -30.80 -7.81
CA VAL A 96 12.19 -31.54 -7.63
C VAL A 96 12.47 -31.77 -6.15
N ALA A 97 12.85 -32.98 -5.77
CA ALA A 97 13.34 -33.24 -4.42
C ALA A 97 14.36 -34.39 -4.38
N GLY A 98 15.05 -34.49 -3.24
CA GLY A 98 15.95 -35.58 -2.91
C GLY A 98 15.24 -36.94 -2.77
N GLY A 99 16.00 -37.94 -2.31
CA GLY A 99 15.47 -39.29 -2.07
C GLY A 99 14.99 -39.50 -0.62
N GLY A 100 14.59 -40.73 -0.31
CA GLY A 100 14.23 -41.13 1.07
C GLY A 100 12.85 -40.64 1.52
N VAL A 101 12.64 -40.63 2.85
CA VAL A 101 11.37 -40.22 3.48
C VAL A 101 11.06 -38.74 3.22
N GLU A 102 12.09 -37.88 3.29
CA GLU A 102 11.98 -36.46 2.97
C GLU A 102 11.54 -36.22 1.53
N GLY A 103 12.11 -36.96 0.56
CA GLY A 103 11.68 -36.90 -0.83
C GLY A 103 10.23 -37.31 -1.04
N LEU A 104 9.73 -38.28 -0.26
CA LEU A 104 8.33 -38.73 -0.32
C LEU A 104 7.38 -37.63 0.20
N LEU A 105 7.74 -36.98 1.30
CA LEU A 105 7.00 -35.85 1.88
C LEU A 105 7.03 -34.64 0.93
N ALA A 106 8.20 -34.29 0.41
CA ALA A 106 8.38 -33.21 -0.54
C ALA A 106 7.55 -33.43 -1.81
N LYS A 107 7.56 -34.65 -2.37
CA LYS A 107 6.70 -35.00 -3.52
C LYS A 107 5.21 -34.76 -3.24
N ARG A 108 4.74 -35.05 -2.03
CA ARG A 108 3.36 -34.78 -1.63
C ARG A 108 3.09 -33.28 -1.46
N GLN A 109 4.04 -32.53 -0.89
CA GLN A 109 3.95 -31.08 -0.69
C GLN A 109 4.02 -30.27 -1.99
N LEU A 110 4.76 -30.77 -2.99
CA LEU A 110 4.91 -30.19 -4.32
C LEU A 110 3.70 -30.47 -5.23
N ARG A 111 2.92 -31.52 -4.92
CA ARG A 111 1.71 -31.84 -5.68
C ARG A 111 0.56 -30.95 -5.24
N LEU A 112 0.47 -29.77 -5.83
CA LEU A 112 -0.60 -28.83 -5.56
C LEU A 112 -1.88 -29.22 -6.30
N LYS A 113 -3.02 -28.91 -5.67
CA LYS A 113 -4.32 -28.86 -6.36
C LYS A 113 -4.50 -27.46 -6.95
N ASP A 114 -5.52 -27.30 -7.79
CA ASP A 114 -5.96 -26.00 -8.25
C ASP A 114 -6.06 -25.01 -7.07
N VAL A 115 -5.59 -23.79 -7.28
CA VAL A 115 -5.68 -22.72 -6.28
C VAL A 115 -7.05 -22.09 -6.44
N VAL A 116 -7.87 -22.14 -5.39
CA VAL A 116 -9.21 -21.55 -5.43
C VAL A 116 -9.05 -20.05 -5.24
N LEU A 117 -9.60 -19.26 -6.17
CA LEU A 117 -9.58 -17.80 -6.09
C LEU A 117 -10.85 -17.27 -5.44
N ASP A 118 -11.98 -17.95 -5.66
CA ASP A 118 -13.26 -17.62 -5.05
C ASP A 118 -14.14 -18.88 -4.98
N GLU A 119 -14.45 -19.32 -3.76
CA GLU A 119 -15.29 -20.50 -3.51
C GLU A 119 -16.73 -20.32 -4.02
N LYS A 120 -17.25 -19.09 -4.02
CA LYS A 120 -18.65 -18.81 -4.40
C LYS A 120 -18.83 -18.89 -5.91
N THR A 121 -17.85 -18.40 -6.68
CA THR A 121 -17.91 -18.40 -8.15
C THR A 121 -17.22 -19.62 -8.76
N GLY A 122 -16.44 -20.37 -7.98
CA GLY A 122 -15.68 -21.54 -8.45
C GLY A 122 -14.45 -21.19 -9.29
N LYS A 123 -14.07 -19.90 -9.33
CA LYS A 123 -12.87 -19.43 -10.03
C LYS A 123 -11.62 -20.00 -9.38
N LYS A 124 -10.69 -20.46 -10.21
CA LYS A 124 -9.48 -21.15 -9.77
C LYS A 124 -8.35 -21.00 -10.76
N ILE A 125 -7.11 -21.12 -10.28
CA ILE A 125 -5.92 -21.32 -11.10
C ILE A 125 -5.80 -22.83 -11.36
N PRO A 126 -5.95 -23.30 -12.61
CA PRO A 126 -5.77 -24.71 -12.93
C PRO A 126 -4.30 -25.11 -12.75
N ILE A 127 -4.05 -26.24 -12.06
CA ILE A 127 -2.69 -26.72 -11.80
C ILE A 127 -2.50 -28.15 -12.28
N CYS A 128 -1.45 -28.33 -13.10
CA CYS A 128 -0.88 -29.62 -13.46
C CYS A 128 0.48 -29.79 -12.77
N ASN A 129 0.86 -31.02 -12.43
CA ASN A 129 2.10 -31.28 -11.69
C ASN A 129 2.89 -32.41 -12.34
N GLU A 130 4.19 -32.20 -12.49
CA GLU A 130 5.20 -33.20 -12.78
C GLU A 130 6.22 -33.27 -11.63
N TYR A 131 6.86 -34.42 -11.47
CA TYR A 131 7.87 -34.61 -10.43
C TYR A 131 9.10 -35.32 -10.98
N ILE A 132 10.26 -34.67 -10.82
CA ILE A 132 11.56 -35.22 -11.23
C ILE A 132 12.41 -35.46 -9.99
N PRO A 133 12.79 -36.72 -9.68
CA PRO A 133 13.76 -36.97 -8.62
C PRO A 133 15.08 -36.28 -8.94
N LYS A 134 15.72 -35.60 -7.97
CA LYS A 134 16.98 -34.85 -8.16
C LYS A 134 18.06 -35.65 -8.92
N LYS A 135 18.21 -36.94 -8.62
CA LYS A 135 19.18 -37.85 -9.27
C LYS A 135 18.92 -38.10 -10.77
N LYS A 136 17.72 -37.77 -11.27
CA LYS A 136 17.29 -37.94 -12.67
C LYS A 136 17.10 -36.60 -13.37
N LEU A 137 17.43 -35.49 -12.73
CA LEU A 137 17.28 -34.16 -13.31
C LEU A 137 18.33 -33.99 -14.40
N CYS A 138 17.88 -33.91 -15.65
CA CYS A 138 18.70 -33.62 -16.81
C CYS A 138 17.83 -32.96 -17.88
N LYS A 139 18.44 -32.45 -18.95
CA LYS A 139 17.74 -31.74 -20.02
C LYS A 139 16.58 -32.57 -20.60
N GLU A 140 16.79 -33.85 -20.83
CA GLU A 140 15.81 -34.75 -21.45
C GLU A 140 14.59 -35.00 -20.56
N THR A 141 14.80 -35.16 -19.25
CA THR A 141 13.69 -35.38 -18.31
C THR A 141 12.91 -34.09 -18.05
N ILE A 142 13.59 -32.93 -18.00
CA ILE A 142 12.94 -31.62 -17.92
C ILE A 142 12.10 -31.38 -19.18
N HIS A 143 12.68 -31.58 -20.36
CA HIS A 143 11.97 -31.41 -21.63
C HIS A 143 10.72 -32.29 -21.71
N SER A 144 10.84 -33.56 -21.32
CA SER A 144 9.70 -34.50 -21.29
C SER A 144 8.60 -34.05 -20.32
N ALA A 145 8.97 -33.54 -19.14
CA ALA A 145 8.02 -33.00 -18.17
C ALA A 145 7.30 -31.75 -18.72
N ILE A 146 8.03 -30.83 -19.36
CA ILE A 146 7.46 -29.65 -20.00
C ILE A 146 6.46 -30.04 -21.11
N GLN A 147 6.80 -31.02 -21.96
CA GLN A 147 5.90 -31.53 -22.99
C GLN A 147 4.63 -32.15 -22.39
N SER A 148 4.77 -32.93 -21.31
CA SER A 148 3.63 -33.51 -20.58
C SER A 148 2.69 -32.44 -20.03
N LEU A 149 3.24 -31.39 -19.39
CA LEU A 149 2.48 -30.28 -18.83
C LEU A 149 1.81 -29.44 -19.93
N SER A 150 2.52 -29.16 -21.02
CA SER A 150 1.98 -28.44 -22.18
C SER A 150 0.83 -29.22 -22.83
N GLY A 151 0.94 -30.55 -22.91
CA GLY A 151 -0.14 -31.42 -23.37
C GLY A 151 -1.37 -31.46 -22.44
N GLN A 152 -1.23 -30.98 -21.19
CA GLN A 152 -2.32 -30.78 -20.23
C GLN A 152 -2.80 -29.31 -20.20
N ASN A 153 -2.47 -28.53 -21.23
CA ASN A 153 -2.81 -27.10 -21.39
C ASN A 153 -2.14 -26.16 -20.36
N SER A 154 -1.00 -26.54 -19.77
CA SER A 154 -0.20 -25.58 -19.00
C SER A 154 0.40 -24.54 -19.93
N GLU A 155 0.17 -23.26 -19.65
CA GLU A 155 0.69 -22.13 -20.44
C GLU A 155 1.96 -21.54 -19.83
N VAL A 156 2.15 -21.74 -18.53
CA VAL A 156 3.30 -21.25 -17.76
C VAL A 156 3.88 -22.35 -16.88
N ILE A 157 5.18 -22.29 -16.62
CA ILE A 157 5.91 -23.29 -15.83
C ILE A 157 6.33 -22.74 -14.47
N VAL A 158 6.24 -23.56 -13.43
CA VAL A 158 6.83 -23.28 -12.11
C VAL A 158 7.89 -24.32 -11.82
N ALA A 159 9.11 -23.88 -11.56
CA ALA A 159 10.19 -24.71 -11.04
C ALA A 159 10.19 -24.59 -9.51
N SER A 160 9.99 -25.70 -8.79
CA SER A 160 10.03 -25.70 -7.33
C SER A 160 10.80 -26.89 -6.80
N MET A 161 11.89 -26.61 -6.07
CA MET A 161 12.73 -27.64 -5.47
C MET A 161 12.61 -27.64 -3.95
N ALA A 162 12.50 -28.82 -3.32
CA ALA A 162 12.71 -28.91 -1.88
C ALA A 162 14.11 -28.36 -1.49
N PHE A 163 14.18 -27.47 -0.50
CA PHE A 163 15.41 -26.75 -0.13
C PHE A 163 15.99 -25.87 -1.26
N GLY A 164 15.18 -25.47 -2.24
CA GLY A 164 15.60 -24.57 -3.32
C GLY A 164 16.02 -23.15 -2.86
N VAL A 165 15.73 -22.80 -1.60
CA VAL A 165 16.22 -21.56 -0.98
C VAL A 165 17.70 -21.64 -0.59
N ASP A 166 18.23 -22.86 -0.41
CA ASP A 166 19.65 -23.10 -0.08
C ASP A 166 20.51 -23.20 -1.36
N SER A 167 19.95 -23.71 -2.46
CA SER A 167 20.56 -23.68 -3.80
C SER A 167 19.48 -23.61 -4.89
N GLN A 168 19.69 -22.72 -5.86
CA GLN A 168 18.76 -22.50 -6.97
C GLN A 168 19.11 -23.30 -8.24
N ASP A 169 20.17 -24.11 -8.23
CA ASP A 169 20.74 -24.70 -9.44
C ASP A 169 19.73 -25.55 -10.22
N GLU A 170 18.97 -26.40 -9.54
CA GLU A 170 17.95 -27.24 -10.17
C GLU A 170 16.77 -26.45 -10.71
N GLU A 171 16.31 -25.42 -9.97
CA GLU A 171 15.25 -24.53 -10.45
C GLU A 171 15.71 -23.77 -11.70
N LYS A 172 16.99 -23.36 -11.73
CA LYS A 172 17.63 -22.68 -12.86
C LYS A 172 17.79 -23.56 -14.10
N MET A 173 18.05 -24.87 -13.93
CA MET A 173 18.06 -25.82 -15.06
C MET A 173 16.69 -25.89 -15.74
N ILE A 174 15.61 -25.95 -14.95
CA ILE A 174 14.24 -25.96 -15.46
C ILE A 174 13.90 -24.61 -16.12
N TYR A 175 14.27 -23.50 -15.48
CA TYR A 175 14.09 -22.15 -16.02
C TYR A 175 14.71 -22.00 -17.41
N ASN A 176 15.98 -22.42 -17.57
CA ASN A 176 16.69 -22.30 -18.84
C ASN A 176 16.04 -23.12 -19.95
N GLU A 177 15.62 -24.36 -19.66
CA GLU A 177 14.96 -25.21 -20.65
C GLU A 177 13.59 -24.65 -21.05
N ALA A 178 12.74 -24.27 -20.08
CA ALA A 178 11.42 -23.68 -20.35
C ALA A 178 11.52 -22.39 -21.17
N THR A 179 12.48 -21.52 -20.80
CA THR A 179 12.75 -20.28 -21.54
C THR A 179 13.21 -20.58 -22.98
N SER A 180 14.05 -21.59 -23.19
CA SER A 180 14.51 -21.98 -24.54
C SER A 180 13.37 -22.48 -25.45
N LEU A 181 12.27 -22.93 -24.85
CA LEU A 181 11.04 -23.35 -25.54
C LEU A 181 10.02 -22.22 -25.68
N GLY A 182 10.36 -21.01 -25.24
CA GLY A 182 9.48 -19.83 -25.30
C GLY A 182 8.35 -19.84 -24.27
N LEU A 183 8.44 -20.68 -23.22
CA LEU A 183 7.45 -20.74 -22.16
C LEU A 183 7.81 -19.78 -21.01
N PRO A 184 6.85 -18.98 -20.51
CA PRO A 184 7.06 -18.22 -19.28
C PRO A 184 7.30 -19.16 -18.10
N VAL A 185 8.25 -18.80 -17.24
CA VAL A 185 8.65 -19.65 -16.12
C VAL A 185 8.94 -18.84 -14.86
N THR A 186 8.53 -19.36 -13.71
CA THR A 186 8.81 -18.83 -12.38
C THR A 186 9.61 -19.84 -11.56
N MET A 187 10.69 -19.40 -10.92
CA MET A 187 11.43 -20.19 -9.93
C MET A 187 10.91 -19.89 -8.53
N GLY A 188 10.57 -20.92 -7.76
CA GLY A 188 10.00 -20.74 -6.42
C GLY A 188 10.93 -20.02 -5.45
N SER A 189 12.25 -20.23 -5.56
CA SER A 189 13.29 -19.61 -4.70
C SER A 189 13.62 -18.17 -5.07
N ASP A 190 13.14 -17.70 -6.22
CA ASP A 190 13.33 -16.33 -6.71
C ASP A 190 12.20 -15.41 -6.22
N ILE A 191 11.05 -15.99 -5.86
CA ILE A 191 9.92 -15.27 -5.28
C ILE A 191 10.15 -14.97 -3.79
N THR A 192 10.68 -15.94 -3.04
CA THR A 192 10.97 -15.81 -1.61
C THR A 192 12.07 -16.78 -1.20
N LYS A 193 12.88 -16.36 -0.22
CA LYS A 193 13.92 -17.18 0.43
C LYS A 193 13.42 -17.89 1.70
N LEU A 194 12.14 -17.76 2.04
CA LEU A 194 11.56 -18.40 3.22
C LEU A 194 11.29 -19.90 3.02
N TYR A 195 11.43 -20.66 4.10
CA TYR A 195 11.04 -22.07 4.14
C TYR A 195 9.50 -22.23 4.04
N GLY A 196 9.04 -23.48 3.85
CA GLY A 196 7.62 -23.80 3.67
C GLY A 196 7.27 -24.15 2.23
N LEU A 197 7.68 -25.34 1.80
CA LEU A 197 7.64 -25.80 0.40
C LEU A 197 6.27 -25.64 -0.26
N THR A 198 5.18 -26.04 0.40
CA THR A 198 3.82 -25.92 -0.15
C THR A 198 3.41 -24.45 -0.34
N ARG A 199 3.64 -23.58 0.65
CA ARG A 199 3.29 -22.15 0.56
C ARG A 199 4.14 -21.43 -0.50
N ARG A 200 5.44 -21.73 -0.58
CA ARG A 200 6.34 -21.19 -1.60
C ARG A 200 5.93 -21.64 -3.01
N THR A 201 5.67 -22.93 -3.20
CA THR A 201 5.21 -23.46 -4.50
C THR A 201 3.87 -22.85 -4.91
N ARG A 202 2.94 -22.68 -3.96
CA ARG A 202 1.64 -22.04 -4.21
C ARG A 202 1.82 -20.56 -4.59
N THR A 203 2.68 -19.84 -3.88
CA THR A 203 2.99 -18.44 -4.19
C THR A 203 3.60 -18.31 -5.60
N ALA A 204 4.53 -19.19 -5.96
CA ALA A 204 5.11 -19.24 -7.30
C ALA A 204 4.07 -19.57 -8.39
N ALA A 205 3.10 -20.46 -8.10
CA ALA A 205 2.00 -20.74 -9.02
C ALA A 205 1.07 -19.55 -9.20
N ILE A 206 0.70 -18.85 -8.12
CA ILE A 206 -0.11 -17.62 -8.21
C ILE A 206 0.63 -16.56 -9.03
N ASN A 207 1.93 -16.37 -8.79
CA ASN A 207 2.78 -15.46 -9.55
C ASN A 207 2.84 -15.81 -11.04
N ALA A 208 3.12 -17.07 -11.37
CA ALA A 208 3.23 -17.53 -12.75
C ALA A 208 1.92 -17.35 -13.52
N SER A 209 0.77 -17.56 -12.85
CA SER A 209 -0.55 -17.54 -13.48
C SER A 209 -0.93 -16.18 -14.09
N ILE A 210 -0.39 -15.06 -13.57
CA ILE A 210 -0.66 -13.72 -14.10
C ILE A 210 0.44 -13.19 -15.01
N LEU A 211 1.56 -13.92 -15.12
CA LEU A 211 2.75 -13.47 -15.82
C LEU A 211 2.48 -13.06 -17.29
N PRO A 212 1.75 -13.84 -18.11
CA PRO A 212 1.51 -13.47 -19.51
C PRO A 212 0.74 -12.15 -19.66
N LYS A 213 -0.33 -11.98 -18.87
CA LYS A 213 -1.21 -10.80 -18.89
C LYS A 213 -0.47 -9.55 -18.45
N MET A 214 0.29 -9.65 -17.35
CA MET A 214 1.03 -8.52 -16.80
C MET A 214 2.17 -8.08 -17.72
N VAL A 215 2.90 -9.03 -18.31
CA VAL A 215 3.96 -8.73 -19.28
C VAL A 215 3.44 -8.06 -20.53
N ALA A 216 2.31 -8.53 -21.08
CA ALA A 216 1.70 -7.90 -22.25
C ALA A 216 1.33 -6.44 -21.97
N THR A 217 0.72 -6.17 -20.82
CA THR A 217 0.33 -4.81 -20.39
C THR A 217 1.56 -3.91 -20.21
N ALA A 218 2.57 -4.37 -19.48
CA ALA A 218 3.77 -3.58 -19.24
C ALA A 218 4.55 -3.24 -20.52
N ASN A 219 4.66 -4.19 -21.46
CA ASN A 219 5.29 -3.96 -22.76
C ASN A 219 4.56 -2.90 -23.58
N ALA A 220 3.23 -2.95 -23.60
CA ALA A 220 2.42 -1.99 -24.34
C ALA A 220 2.62 -0.57 -23.78
N THR A 221 2.66 -0.42 -22.46
CA THR A 221 2.94 0.86 -21.81
C THR A 221 4.37 1.33 -22.08
N GLU A 222 5.37 0.46 -21.93
CA GLU A 222 6.79 0.80 -22.14
C GLU A 222 7.06 1.30 -23.55
N ASN A 223 6.56 0.58 -24.56
CA ASN A 223 6.72 0.97 -25.96
C ASN A 223 6.14 2.36 -26.22
N SER A 224 5.05 2.70 -25.55
CA SER A 224 4.38 3.96 -25.77
C SER A 224 5.08 5.13 -25.09
N VAL A 225 5.60 4.93 -23.87
CA VAL A 225 6.48 5.90 -23.20
C VAL A 225 7.72 6.19 -24.07
N LYS A 226 8.32 5.15 -24.66
CA LYS A 226 9.44 5.30 -25.61
C LYS A 226 9.03 6.03 -26.89
N ASN A 227 7.87 5.72 -27.46
CA ASN A 227 7.36 6.38 -28.68
C ASN A 227 7.04 7.88 -28.46
N ALA A 228 6.66 8.27 -27.24
CA ALA A 228 6.47 9.66 -26.85
C ALA A 228 7.78 10.45 -26.69
N GLY A 229 8.95 9.79 -26.85
CA GLY A 229 10.26 10.43 -26.79
C GLY A 229 10.90 10.45 -25.40
N VAL A 230 10.29 9.82 -24.40
CA VAL A 230 10.87 9.73 -23.05
C VAL A 230 11.98 8.66 -23.01
N LYS A 231 13.11 9.03 -22.40
CA LYS A 231 14.34 8.23 -22.40
C LYS A 231 14.53 7.40 -21.14
N VAL A 232 13.84 7.75 -20.05
CA VAL A 232 13.93 7.03 -18.78
C VAL A 232 13.13 5.73 -18.82
N PRO A 233 13.57 4.67 -18.11
CA PRO A 233 12.83 3.42 -18.05
C PRO A 233 11.47 3.63 -17.38
N LEU A 234 10.47 2.85 -17.82
CA LEU A 234 9.17 2.81 -17.17
C LEU A 234 9.27 1.98 -15.89
N MET A 235 8.91 2.59 -14.78
CA MET A 235 8.81 1.93 -13.48
C MET A 235 7.39 1.41 -13.24
N ILE A 236 7.28 0.33 -12.47
CA ILE A 236 6.04 -0.36 -12.12
C ILE A 236 5.83 -0.28 -10.62
N MET A 237 4.66 0.20 -10.19
CA MET A 237 4.27 0.29 -8.80
C MET A 237 4.07 -1.10 -8.19
N ARG A 238 4.62 -1.29 -6.99
CA ARG A 238 4.50 -2.49 -6.17
C ARG A 238 3.45 -2.27 -5.08
N GLY A 239 2.85 -3.37 -4.61
CA GLY A 239 1.86 -3.42 -3.55
C GLY A 239 2.42 -3.07 -2.18
N ASP A 240 3.75 -3.02 -2.00
CA ASP A 240 4.44 -2.62 -0.77
C ASP A 240 4.87 -1.13 -0.76
N GLY A 241 4.39 -0.34 -1.71
CA GLY A 241 4.68 1.09 -1.81
C GLY A 241 5.97 1.45 -2.54
N GLY A 242 6.72 0.45 -3.03
CA GLY A 242 7.88 0.70 -3.88
C GLY A 242 7.56 0.73 -5.38
N VAL A 243 8.58 1.00 -6.19
CA VAL A 243 8.57 0.73 -7.64
C VAL A 243 9.69 -0.21 -8.04
N MET A 244 9.55 -0.84 -9.20
CA MET A 244 10.59 -1.68 -9.84
C MET A 244 10.55 -1.53 -11.36
N GLU A 245 11.67 -1.81 -12.02
CA GLU A 245 11.68 -1.93 -13.48
C GLU A 245 10.90 -3.15 -14.01
N ILE A 246 10.57 -3.12 -15.30
CA ILE A 246 9.85 -4.19 -15.99
C ILE A 246 10.64 -5.51 -15.97
N SER A 247 11.97 -5.46 -16.01
CA SER A 247 12.85 -6.62 -15.91
C SER A 247 12.58 -7.43 -14.64
N GLU A 248 12.47 -6.75 -13.49
CA GLU A 248 12.14 -7.37 -12.20
C GLU A 248 10.67 -7.76 -12.10
N MET A 249 9.77 -6.94 -12.64
CA MET A 249 8.35 -7.28 -12.71
C MET A 249 8.10 -8.60 -13.45
N ARG A 250 8.88 -8.96 -14.47
CA ARG A 250 8.77 -10.26 -15.16
C ARG A 250 9.09 -11.46 -14.28
N LYS A 251 9.90 -11.29 -13.23
CA LYS A 251 10.20 -12.36 -12.28
C LYS A 251 9.06 -12.49 -11.26
N ARG A 252 8.59 -11.34 -10.75
CA ARG A 252 7.69 -11.23 -9.60
C ARG A 252 6.45 -10.35 -9.91
N PRO A 253 5.64 -10.61 -10.97
CA PRO A 253 4.47 -9.78 -11.29
C PRO A 253 3.44 -9.70 -10.15
N ILE A 254 3.40 -10.70 -9.27
CA ILE A 254 2.52 -10.72 -8.11
C ILE A 254 2.76 -9.54 -7.15
N LEU A 255 3.97 -8.96 -7.14
CA LEU A 255 4.28 -7.77 -6.34
C LEU A 255 3.49 -6.54 -6.80
N THR A 256 2.84 -6.56 -7.96
CA THR A 256 1.97 -5.47 -8.43
C THR A 256 0.53 -5.57 -7.94
N ALA A 257 0.16 -6.69 -7.30
CA ALA A 257 -1.13 -6.84 -6.65
C ALA A 257 -1.28 -5.77 -5.57
N LEU A 258 -2.45 -5.13 -5.51
CA LEU A 258 -2.74 -4.03 -4.58
C LEU A 258 -1.85 -2.78 -4.76
N SER A 259 -1.23 -2.59 -5.94
CA SER A 259 -0.37 -1.42 -6.22
C SER A 259 -1.13 -0.07 -6.22
N GLY A 260 -2.42 -0.05 -6.59
CA GLY A 260 -3.24 1.16 -6.53
C GLY A 260 -3.41 1.70 -5.10
N PRO A 261 -3.95 0.91 -4.16
CA PRO A 261 -4.00 1.30 -2.75
C PRO A 261 -2.61 1.65 -2.17
N ALA A 262 -1.56 0.92 -2.58
CA ALA A 262 -0.20 1.23 -2.17
C ALA A 262 0.25 2.61 -2.64
N ALA A 263 -0.06 2.99 -3.88
CA ALA A 263 0.21 4.32 -4.40
C ALA A 263 -0.47 5.42 -3.59
N SER A 264 -1.74 5.25 -3.24
CA SER A 264 -2.45 6.23 -2.43
C SER A 264 -1.88 6.36 -1.00
N VAL A 265 -1.44 5.26 -0.38
CA VAL A 265 -0.73 5.31 0.92
C VAL A 265 0.60 6.06 0.77
N MET A 266 1.36 5.80 -0.30
CA MET A 266 2.61 6.51 -0.56
C MET A 266 2.39 8.00 -0.84
N GLY A 267 1.33 8.35 -1.56
CA GLY A 267 0.91 9.75 -1.74
C GLY A 267 0.61 10.39 -0.39
N SER A 268 -0.13 9.71 0.48
CA SER A 268 -0.43 10.20 1.84
C SER A 268 0.84 10.40 2.68
N LEU A 269 1.77 9.45 2.62
CA LEU A 269 3.03 9.53 3.37
C LEU A 269 3.93 10.65 2.85
N MET A 270 4.17 10.71 1.54
CA MET A 270 5.18 11.59 0.96
C MET A 270 4.67 13.00 0.69
N TYR A 271 3.42 13.13 0.22
CA TYR A 271 2.83 14.43 -0.12
C TYR A 271 2.19 15.10 1.10
N LEU A 272 1.52 14.33 1.96
CA LEU A 272 0.84 14.88 3.16
C LEU A 272 1.69 14.80 4.43
N ARG A 273 2.88 14.19 4.34
CA ARG A 273 3.81 14.03 5.47
C ARG A 273 3.15 13.35 6.67
N ALA A 274 2.25 12.40 6.40
CA ALA A 274 1.57 11.65 7.44
C ALA A 274 2.56 10.71 8.15
N SER A 275 2.57 10.72 9.48
CA SER A 275 3.46 9.87 10.28
C SER A 275 2.69 8.75 10.98
N ASN A 276 1.84 9.08 11.96
CA ASN A 276 0.87 8.16 12.56
C ASN A 276 -0.52 8.48 12.02
N ALA A 277 -1.00 7.67 11.09
CA ALA A 277 -2.26 7.91 10.42
C ALA A 277 -2.92 6.63 9.96
N ILE A 278 -4.25 6.66 9.95
CA ILE A 278 -5.06 5.70 9.22
C ILE A 278 -5.36 6.31 7.86
N TYR A 279 -4.77 5.69 6.85
CA TYR A 279 -5.11 5.96 5.47
C TYR A 279 -6.54 5.48 5.21
N PHE A 280 -7.38 6.35 4.65
CA PHE A 280 -8.79 6.08 4.45
C PHE A 280 -9.22 6.60 3.07
N GLU A 281 -9.01 5.79 2.04
CA GLU A 281 -9.42 6.12 0.68
C GLU A 281 -10.82 5.63 0.38
N VAL A 282 -11.66 6.58 -0.02
CA VAL A 282 -13.06 6.32 -0.35
C VAL A 282 -13.27 6.58 -1.84
N GLY A 283 -13.56 5.50 -2.57
CA GLY A 283 -13.96 5.55 -3.97
C GLY A 283 -15.47 5.69 -4.14
N GLY A 284 -15.96 5.32 -5.33
CA GLY A 284 -17.40 5.18 -5.59
C GLY A 284 -17.98 3.82 -5.18
N THR A 285 -17.16 2.77 -5.12
CA THR A 285 -17.62 1.38 -4.90
C THR A 285 -16.99 0.72 -3.68
N THR A 286 -15.73 1.03 -3.40
CA THR A 286 -14.96 0.44 -2.29
C THR A 286 -14.25 1.51 -1.49
N THR A 287 -13.93 1.16 -0.25
CA THR A 287 -13.03 1.90 0.63
C THR A 287 -11.79 1.06 0.90
N ASN A 288 -10.62 1.68 0.83
CA ASN A 288 -9.34 1.08 1.22
C ASN A 288 -8.86 1.73 2.51
N ILE A 289 -8.63 0.93 3.55
CA ILE A 289 -8.14 1.40 4.85
C ILE A 289 -6.78 0.78 5.11
N GLY A 290 -5.78 1.61 5.41
CA GLY A 290 -4.42 1.19 5.70
C GLY A 290 -3.85 2.00 6.85
N VAL A 291 -2.63 1.66 7.24
CA VAL A 291 -1.96 2.26 8.40
C VAL A 291 -0.59 2.79 8.02
N ILE A 292 -0.27 3.95 8.56
CA ILE A 292 1.07 4.54 8.56
C ILE A 292 1.45 4.71 10.03
N LYS A 293 2.59 4.16 10.43
CA LYS A 293 3.18 4.27 11.76
C LYS A 293 4.60 4.80 11.61
N ASN A 294 4.95 5.84 12.37
CA ASN A 294 6.28 6.44 12.39
C ASN A 294 6.81 6.80 10.99
N GLY A 295 5.94 7.31 10.12
CA GLY A 295 6.29 7.65 8.75
C GLY A 295 6.60 6.45 7.87
N ARG A 296 6.13 5.25 8.24
CA ARG A 296 6.26 4.02 7.45
C ARG A 296 4.90 3.36 7.27
N PRO A 297 4.58 2.84 6.07
CA PRO A 297 3.33 2.14 5.87
C PRO A 297 3.40 0.74 6.50
N GLY A 298 2.29 0.29 7.09
CA GLY A 298 2.19 -1.08 7.59
C GLY A 298 2.25 -2.08 6.44
N VAL A 299 3.10 -3.11 6.58
CA VAL A 299 3.28 -4.19 5.60
C VAL A 299 2.82 -5.50 6.23
N ASP A 300 2.23 -6.37 5.41
CA ASP A 300 1.92 -7.76 5.74
C ASP A 300 1.99 -8.62 4.47
N TYR A 301 1.87 -9.94 4.60
CA TYR A 301 1.76 -10.82 3.45
C TYR A 301 0.39 -10.73 2.79
N ALA A 302 0.38 -10.59 1.47
CA ALA A 302 -0.84 -10.61 0.69
C ALA A 302 -1.56 -11.96 0.80
N ASN A 303 -2.89 -11.91 0.96
CA ASN A 303 -3.77 -13.07 0.87
C ASN A 303 -4.53 -13.01 -0.47
N ILE A 304 -4.42 -14.08 -1.27
CA ILE A 304 -5.06 -14.17 -2.58
C ILE A 304 -6.02 -15.35 -2.58
N GLY A 305 -7.33 -15.11 -2.70
CA GLY A 305 -8.35 -16.15 -2.72
C GLY A 305 -8.42 -17.00 -1.44
N GLY A 306 -8.09 -16.43 -0.28
CA GLY A 306 -8.01 -17.18 0.99
C GLY A 306 -6.69 -17.91 1.18
N HIS A 307 -5.71 -17.73 0.30
CA HIS A 307 -4.41 -18.36 0.38
C HIS A 307 -3.32 -17.36 0.82
N ASP A 308 -2.71 -17.63 1.98
CA ASP A 308 -1.54 -16.87 2.42
C ASP A 308 -0.36 -17.08 1.47
N THR A 309 0.23 -15.97 1.04
CA THR A 309 1.40 -15.93 0.14
C THR A 309 2.63 -15.46 0.90
N TYR A 310 3.81 -15.47 0.28
CA TYR A 310 5.02 -14.85 0.84
C TYR A 310 5.34 -13.51 0.15
N ILE A 311 4.30 -12.81 -0.31
CA ILE A 311 4.44 -11.56 -1.05
C ILE A 311 4.15 -10.40 -0.11
N ASN A 312 5.15 -9.58 0.15
CA ASN A 312 4.98 -8.36 0.93
C ASN A 312 4.06 -7.39 0.18
N SER A 313 3.09 -6.86 0.91
CA SER A 313 2.11 -5.87 0.46
C SER A 313 1.80 -4.94 1.62
N LEU A 314 1.36 -3.72 1.34
CA LEU A 314 0.78 -2.90 2.39
C LEU A 314 -0.42 -3.61 3.00
N ASP A 315 -0.56 -3.55 4.32
CA ASP A 315 -1.75 -4.06 5.03
C ASP A 315 -2.91 -3.09 4.82
N VAL A 316 -3.57 -3.28 3.67
CA VAL A 316 -4.75 -2.53 3.28
C VAL A 316 -5.95 -3.45 3.34
N ARG A 317 -6.97 -3.00 4.06
CA ARG A 317 -8.27 -3.64 4.19
C ARG A 317 -9.25 -3.00 3.22
N ILE A 318 -9.85 -3.83 2.36
CA ILE A 318 -10.82 -3.39 1.36
C ILE A 318 -12.23 -3.64 1.89
N LEU A 319 -13.03 -2.59 1.96
CA LEU A 319 -14.43 -2.64 2.39
C LEU A 319 -15.37 -2.32 1.22
N GLY A 320 -16.50 -3.01 1.16
CA GLY A 320 -17.59 -2.78 0.20
C GLY A 320 -18.50 -1.61 0.56
N CYS A 321 -17.99 -0.59 1.24
CA CYS A 321 -18.69 0.65 1.56
C CYS A 321 -17.90 1.83 1.00
N ALA A 322 -18.58 2.77 0.34
CA ALA A 322 -17.93 3.87 -0.37
C ALA A 322 -18.94 5.00 -0.66
N GLY A 323 -18.51 6.10 -1.30
CA GLY A 323 -19.39 7.23 -1.56
C GLY A 323 -20.66 6.86 -2.33
N GLY A 324 -20.56 5.93 -3.28
CA GLY A 324 -21.67 5.47 -4.13
C GLY A 324 -22.40 4.22 -3.66
N SER A 325 -22.11 3.71 -2.47
CA SER A 325 -22.77 2.50 -1.95
C SER A 325 -24.27 2.75 -1.79
N MET A 326 -25.08 1.86 -2.37
CA MET A 326 -26.53 1.95 -2.33
C MET A 326 -27.07 1.53 -0.97
N ILE A 327 -28.10 2.21 -0.50
CA ILE A 327 -28.77 1.81 0.74
C ILE A 327 -29.68 0.60 0.50
N ARG A 328 -29.79 -0.23 1.53
CA ARG A 328 -30.74 -1.34 1.61
C ARG A 328 -31.70 -1.08 2.77
N ILE A 329 -33.00 -1.26 2.53
CA ILE A 329 -34.04 -1.00 3.54
C ILE A 329 -34.97 -2.20 3.71
N ASN A 330 -35.57 -2.31 4.88
CA ASN A 330 -36.76 -3.12 5.10
C ASN A 330 -37.94 -2.21 5.52
N ASP A 331 -39.04 -2.80 5.97
CA ASP A 331 -40.23 -2.04 6.38
C ASP A 331 -40.04 -1.19 7.66
N LYS A 332 -38.91 -1.31 8.36
CA LYS A 332 -38.67 -0.70 9.67
C LYS A 332 -37.39 0.13 9.76
N ASP A 333 -36.37 -0.18 8.98
CA ASP A 333 -35.07 0.48 9.08
C ASP A 333 -34.21 0.38 7.81
N VAL A 334 -33.13 1.15 7.79
CA VAL A 334 -31.96 0.92 6.92
C VAL A 334 -31.23 -0.32 7.45
N VAL A 335 -31.22 -1.38 6.66
CA VAL A 335 -30.63 -2.66 7.09
C VAL A 335 -29.13 -2.71 6.84
N ASP A 336 -28.68 -2.07 5.74
CA ASP A 336 -27.29 -2.10 5.31
C ASP A 336 -27.05 -1.02 4.25
N VAL A 337 -25.77 -0.76 3.95
CA VAL A 337 -25.31 0.14 2.88
C VAL A 337 -24.21 -0.58 2.10
N GLY A 338 -24.38 -0.71 0.78
CA GLY A 338 -23.59 -1.62 -0.04
C GLY A 338 -23.97 -3.10 0.13
N PRO A 339 -23.15 -4.04 -0.35
CA PRO A 339 -21.90 -3.83 -1.08
C PRO A 339 -22.07 -3.35 -2.53
N ARG A 340 -23.30 -3.23 -3.04
CA ARG A 340 -23.54 -2.69 -4.38
C ARG A 340 -23.48 -1.17 -4.40
N SER A 341 -22.94 -0.63 -5.48
CA SER A 341 -22.88 0.80 -5.74
C SER A 341 -23.84 1.21 -6.86
N ALA A 342 -24.17 2.50 -6.92
CA ALA A 342 -25.08 3.07 -7.92
C ALA A 342 -24.68 2.73 -9.37
N HIS A 343 -23.37 2.75 -9.67
CA HIS A 343 -22.83 2.37 -10.98
C HIS A 343 -23.20 0.93 -11.37
N ILE A 344 -23.14 -0.01 -10.42
CA ILE A 344 -23.48 -1.42 -10.68
C ILE A 344 -24.97 -1.59 -11.02
N ALA A 345 -25.83 -0.76 -10.43
CA ALA A 345 -27.27 -0.74 -10.68
C ALA A 345 -27.67 0.14 -11.89
N GLY A 346 -26.71 0.80 -12.55
CA GLY A 346 -26.99 1.72 -13.66
C GLY A 346 -27.79 2.95 -13.24
N CYS A 347 -27.59 3.43 -12.01
CA CYS A 347 -28.28 4.58 -11.42
C CYS A 347 -27.30 5.73 -11.16
N ASP A 348 -27.80 6.96 -11.25
CA ASP A 348 -27.08 8.16 -10.82
C ASP A 348 -27.31 8.42 -9.32
N TYR A 349 -26.44 9.24 -8.71
CA TYR A 349 -26.59 9.66 -7.31
C TYR A 349 -27.61 10.80 -7.27
N ALA A 350 -28.45 10.84 -6.23
CA ALA A 350 -29.51 11.83 -6.16
C ALA A 350 -28.99 13.28 -6.09
N CYS A 351 -27.93 13.54 -5.34
CA CYS A 351 -27.33 14.86 -5.15
C CYS A 351 -26.71 15.44 -6.42
N PHE A 352 -26.40 14.63 -7.43
CA PHE A 352 -25.90 15.11 -8.72
C PHE A 352 -27.01 15.27 -9.78
N THR A 353 -28.26 15.03 -9.42
CA THR A 353 -29.41 15.26 -10.29
C THR A 353 -29.98 16.66 -10.02
N ASP A 354 -30.41 17.36 -11.08
CA ASP A 354 -31.07 18.65 -10.95
C ASP A 354 -32.33 18.52 -10.06
N PRO A 355 -32.51 19.35 -9.02
CA PRO A 355 -33.65 19.26 -8.11
C PRO A 355 -35.01 19.42 -8.81
N ASP A 356 -35.07 20.04 -9.99
CA ASP A 356 -36.29 20.18 -10.79
C ASP A 356 -36.62 18.90 -11.58
N GLU A 357 -35.64 18.02 -11.82
CA GLU A 357 -35.90 16.70 -12.42
C GLU A 357 -36.53 15.72 -11.42
N ILE A 358 -36.39 15.96 -10.11
CA ILE A 358 -36.86 15.07 -9.04
C ILE A 358 -38.34 15.33 -8.75
N GLU A 359 -39.18 15.02 -9.73
CA GLU A 359 -40.63 15.04 -9.62
C GLU A 359 -41.20 13.65 -9.33
N ASP A 360 -42.14 13.57 -8.37
CA ASP A 360 -42.85 12.34 -7.96
C ASP A 360 -41.90 11.14 -7.74
N PRO A 361 -40.94 11.24 -6.80
CA PRO A 361 -39.98 10.18 -6.53
C PRO A 361 -40.67 8.93 -5.94
N GLN A 362 -40.59 7.80 -6.66
CA GLN A 362 -41.19 6.54 -6.26
C GLN A 362 -40.13 5.50 -5.89
N ILE A 363 -40.31 4.84 -4.73
CA ILE A 363 -39.39 3.81 -4.24
C ILE A 363 -39.57 2.51 -5.04
N GLU A 364 -38.47 2.00 -5.60
CA GLU A 364 -38.33 0.65 -6.14
C GLU A 364 -37.31 -0.13 -5.32
N LEU A 365 -37.69 -1.33 -4.86
CA LEU A 365 -36.74 -2.27 -4.25
C LEU A 365 -36.29 -3.27 -5.29
N VAL A 366 -34.98 -3.37 -5.52
CA VAL A 366 -34.39 -4.15 -6.60
C VAL A 366 -33.26 -5.06 -6.12
N ALA A 367 -32.97 -6.08 -6.93
CA ALA A 367 -31.72 -6.84 -6.89
C ALA A 367 -30.83 -6.36 -8.06
N PRO A 368 -29.74 -5.59 -7.80
CA PRO A 368 -28.90 -5.05 -8.86
C PRO A 368 -28.23 -6.11 -9.76
N LYS A 369 -27.93 -7.29 -9.21
CA LYS A 369 -27.40 -8.46 -9.92
C LYS A 369 -28.13 -9.73 -9.51
N ASP A 370 -28.00 -10.77 -10.34
CA ASP A 370 -28.51 -12.10 -10.03
C ASP A 370 -27.89 -12.62 -8.72
N GLY A 371 -28.75 -13.01 -7.78
CA GLY A 371 -28.36 -13.47 -6.45
C GLY A 371 -28.27 -12.38 -5.38
N ASP A 372 -28.40 -11.10 -5.74
CA ASP A 372 -28.53 -10.02 -4.76
C ASP A 372 -29.92 -10.06 -4.07
N PRO A 373 -30.02 -9.62 -2.80
CA PRO A 373 -31.31 -9.43 -2.16
C PRO A 373 -32.12 -8.32 -2.85
N ASN A 374 -33.44 -8.45 -2.85
CA ASN A 374 -34.35 -7.48 -3.46
C ASN A 374 -34.75 -6.36 -2.49
N ASP A 375 -33.75 -5.74 -1.86
CA ASP A 375 -33.91 -4.72 -0.82
C ASP A 375 -33.09 -3.44 -1.09
N TYR A 376 -32.42 -3.34 -2.24
CA TYR A 376 -31.70 -2.13 -2.64
C TYR A 376 -32.66 -1.06 -3.13
N VAL A 377 -32.42 0.18 -2.71
CA VAL A 377 -33.29 1.30 -3.06
C VAL A 377 -32.90 1.90 -4.41
N VAL A 378 -33.88 2.00 -5.30
CA VAL A 378 -33.84 2.87 -6.48
C VAL A 378 -35.03 3.81 -6.40
N ILE A 379 -34.83 5.06 -6.79
CA ILE A 379 -35.88 6.06 -6.91
C ILE A 379 -36.17 6.28 -8.39
N ARG A 380 -37.38 5.90 -8.81
CA ARG A 380 -37.87 6.18 -10.16
C ARG A 380 -38.58 7.53 -10.14
N LEU A 381 -38.12 8.43 -11.01
CA LEU A 381 -38.70 9.75 -11.20
C LEU A 381 -39.84 9.70 -12.23
N LYS A 382 -40.72 10.71 -12.23
CA LYS A 382 -41.81 10.85 -13.19
C LYS A 382 -41.38 10.80 -14.66
N ASN A 383 -40.19 11.31 -14.96
CA ASN A 383 -39.60 11.29 -16.32
C ASN A 383 -39.03 9.91 -16.71
N GLY A 384 -39.10 8.91 -15.83
CA GLY A 384 -38.60 7.55 -16.04
C GLY A 384 -37.13 7.34 -15.70
N LYS A 385 -36.38 8.41 -15.37
CA LYS A 385 -34.98 8.31 -14.90
C LYS A 385 -34.92 7.56 -13.57
N ARG A 386 -33.88 6.76 -13.39
CA ARG A 386 -33.63 5.98 -12.18
C ARG A 386 -32.38 6.53 -11.50
N ILE A 387 -32.56 6.99 -10.27
CA ILE A 387 -31.49 7.45 -9.38
C ILE A 387 -31.50 6.60 -8.12
N THR A 388 -30.50 6.73 -7.25
CA THR A 388 -30.46 6.01 -5.97
C THR A 388 -29.96 6.91 -4.84
N ILE A 389 -30.06 6.42 -3.61
CA ILE A 389 -29.54 7.07 -2.40
C ILE A 389 -28.23 6.39 -2.01
N THR A 390 -27.23 7.22 -1.72
CA THR A 390 -25.85 6.83 -1.45
C THR A 390 -25.31 7.52 -0.19
N ASN A 391 -24.09 7.15 0.24
CA ASN A 391 -23.41 7.86 1.33
C ASN A 391 -23.10 9.31 0.98
N THR A 392 -22.77 9.59 -0.29
CA THR A 392 -22.57 10.96 -0.76
C THR A 392 -23.85 11.79 -0.60
N ASP A 393 -25.03 11.21 -0.86
CA ASP A 393 -26.31 11.90 -0.63
C ASP A 393 -26.53 12.21 0.85
N ALA A 394 -26.35 11.20 1.72
CA ALA A 394 -26.51 11.35 3.16
C ALA A 394 -25.56 12.41 3.75
N ALA A 395 -24.30 12.42 3.34
CA ALA A 395 -23.32 13.39 3.80
C ALA A 395 -23.62 14.82 3.33
N ASN A 396 -24.14 15.01 2.10
CA ASN A 396 -24.60 16.31 1.62
C ASN A 396 -25.83 16.81 2.39
N VAL A 397 -26.80 15.92 2.70
CA VAL A 397 -27.98 16.26 3.53
C VAL A 397 -27.57 16.78 4.91
N LEU A 398 -26.55 16.15 5.51
CA LEU A 398 -26.02 16.52 6.83
C LEU A 398 -25.04 17.71 6.79
N GLY A 399 -24.74 18.26 5.61
CA GLY A 399 -23.83 19.40 5.46
C GLY A 399 -22.37 19.06 5.80
N LEU A 400 -21.95 17.80 5.63
CA LEU A 400 -20.59 17.35 5.96
C LEU A 400 -19.57 17.62 4.84
N ILE A 401 -20.05 17.92 3.62
CA ILE A 401 -19.20 18.06 2.43
C ILE A 401 -19.11 19.53 2.04
N ASP A 402 -17.91 20.09 2.20
CA ASP A 402 -17.54 21.44 1.72
C ASP A 402 -17.58 21.52 0.18
N GLU A 403 -17.95 22.69 -0.37
CA GLU A 403 -18.15 22.96 -1.80
C GLU A 403 -16.91 22.64 -2.66
N LYS A 404 -15.71 22.77 -2.07
CA LYS A 404 -14.46 22.49 -2.76
C LYS A 404 -14.23 21.01 -3.08
N TYR A 405 -14.93 20.10 -2.41
CA TYR A 405 -14.70 18.67 -2.59
C TYR A 405 -15.51 18.11 -3.75
N PHE A 406 -14.92 17.17 -4.49
CA PHE A 406 -15.55 16.48 -5.61
C PHE A 406 -16.91 15.84 -5.28
N ALA A 407 -17.08 15.36 -4.03
CA ALA A 407 -18.32 14.74 -3.57
C ALA A 407 -19.45 15.75 -3.23
N HIS A 408 -19.19 17.06 -3.33
CA HIS A 408 -20.20 18.07 -3.02
C HIS A 408 -21.29 18.06 -4.08
N GLY A 409 -22.53 17.85 -3.64
CA GLY A 409 -23.70 17.77 -4.51
C GLY A 409 -24.85 18.60 -3.97
N ASN A 410 -25.94 18.66 -4.72
CA ASN A 410 -27.13 19.39 -4.34
C ASN A 410 -27.87 18.67 -3.20
N ALA A 411 -27.80 19.25 -2.00
CA ALA A 411 -28.47 18.70 -0.82
C ALA A 411 -30.02 18.75 -0.92
N GLU A 412 -30.61 19.69 -1.68
CA GLU A 412 -32.05 19.71 -1.93
C GLU A 412 -32.47 18.50 -2.77
N SER A 413 -31.71 18.18 -3.81
CA SER A 413 -31.94 17.00 -4.65
C SER A 413 -31.91 15.72 -3.84
N ALA A 414 -30.88 15.56 -2.99
CA ALA A 414 -30.79 14.44 -2.06
C ALA A 414 -32.00 14.39 -1.12
N ARG A 415 -32.41 15.53 -0.53
CA ARG A 415 -33.59 15.58 0.36
C ARG A 415 -34.88 15.15 -0.35
N LYS A 416 -35.13 15.65 -1.56
CA LYS A 416 -36.31 15.27 -2.37
C LYS A 416 -36.34 13.76 -2.64
N ALA A 417 -35.21 13.18 -3.02
CA ALA A 417 -35.12 11.74 -3.30
C ALA A 417 -35.24 10.87 -2.04
N MET A 418 -34.76 11.36 -0.89
CA MET A 418 -34.82 10.66 0.40
C MET A 418 -36.19 10.75 1.09
N GLN A 419 -36.99 11.78 0.79
CA GLN A 419 -38.27 12.04 1.44
C GLN A 419 -39.24 10.84 1.45
N PRO A 420 -39.49 10.13 0.33
CA PRO A 420 -40.41 9.00 0.34
C PRO A 420 -39.98 7.87 1.29
N ILE A 421 -38.67 7.69 1.45
CA ILE A 421 -38.10 6.65 2.31
C ILE A 421 -38.24 7.08 3.77
N ALA A 422 -37.93 8.35 4.07
CA ALA A 422 -38.11 8.93 5.39
C ALA A 422 -39.58 8.84 5.85
N ASP A 423 -40.53 9.17 4.96
CA ASP A 423 -41.97 9.04 5.19
C ASP A 423 -42.37 7.59 5.46
N ARG A 424 -41.87 6.64 4.65
CA ARG A 424 -42.13 5.20 4.83
C ARG A 424 -41.62 4.69 6.18
N LEU A 425 -40.46 5.16 6.61
CA LEU A 425 -39.83 4.77 7.88
C LEU A 425 -40.30 5.61 9.09
N GLN A 426 -41.15 6.62 8.86
CA GLN A 426 -41.66 7.53 9.89
C GLN A 426 -40.56 8.29 10.64
N ILE A 427 -39.53 8.74 9.91
CA ILE A 427 -38.40 9.53 10.42
C ILE A 427 -38.18 10.78 9.56
N THR A 428 -37.34 11.70 10.03
CA THR A 428 -36.88 12.83 9.21
C THR A 428 -35.82 12.40 8.20
N VAL A 429 -35.61 13.21 7.16
CA VAL A 429 -34.57 12.97 6.16
C VAL A 429 -33.17 13.02 6.78
N GLU A 430 -32.94 13.92 7.74
CA GLU A 430 -31.69 14.00 8.49
C GLU A 430 -31.43 12.75 9.34
N GLN A 431 -32.45 12.21 10.01
CA GLN A 431 -32.34 10.94 10.73
C GLN A 431 -32.07 9.76 9.81
N LEU A 432 -32.66 9.76 8.61
CA LEU A 432 -32.36 8.76 7.59
C LEU A 432 -30.89 8.87 7.14
N ALA A 433 -30.41 10.08 6.86
CA ALA A 433 -29.02 10.32 6.47
C ALA A 433 -28.03 9.86 7.56
N GLU A 434 -28.32 10.14 8.84
CA GLU A 434 -27.49 9.68 9.95
C GLU A 434 -27.48 8.15 10.05
N LYS A 435 -28.63 7.48 9.91
CA LYS A 435 -28.72 6.01 9.89
C LYS A 435 -27.90 5.38 8.77
N ILE A 436 -27.87 6.00 7.58
CA ILE A 436 -27.08 5.54 6.43
C ILE A 436 -25.59 5.59 6.78
N LEU A 437 -25.09 6.74 7.25
CA LEU A 437 -23.67 6.87 7.59
C LEU A 437 -23.27 6.02 8.81
N GLU A 438 -24.18 5.82 9.77
CA GLU A 438 -23.94 4.96 10.93
C GLU A 438 -23.69 3.49 10.51
N LYS A 439 -24.43 2.97 9.52
CA LYS A 439 -24.25 1.61 9.01
C LYS A 439 -22.87 1.36 8.41
N ASP A 440 -22.29 2.37 7.78
CA ASP A 440 -20.94 2.26 7.25
C ASP A 440 -19.88 2.57 8.28
N TYR A 441 -20.15 3.48 9.23
CA TYR A 441 -19.30 3.69 10.40
C TYR A 441 -19.08 2.40 11.20
N GLU A 442 -20.12 1.59 11.42
CA GLU A 442 -20.01 0.29 12.10
C GLU A 442 -18.94 -0.62 11.45
N LYS A 443 -18.90 -0.67 10.11
CA LYS A 443 -17.94 -1.49 9.35
C LYS A 443 -16.54 -0.89 9.35
N VAL A 444 -16.47 0.43 9.13
CA VAL A 444 -15.23 1.19 9.03
C VAL A 444 -14.51 1.21 10.38
N SER A 445 -15.20 1.56 11.47
CA SER A 445 -14.59 1.65 12.80
C SER A 445 -14.01 0.33 13.28
N ALA A 446 -14.70 -0.79 13.03
CA ALA A 446 -14.17 -2.12 13.33
C ALA A 446 -12.85 -2.40 12.60
N CYS A 447 -12.77 -2.00 11.32
CA CYS A 447 -11.56 -2.15 10.52
C CYS A 447 -10.42 -1.25 11.01
N ILE A 448 -10.72 0.02 11.31
CA ILE A 448 -9.73 0.98 11.82
C ILE A 448 -9.17 0.51 13.16
N ASN A 449 -10.04 0.09 14.08
CA ASN A 449 -9.62 -0.37 15.40
C ASN A 449 -8.74 -1.63 15.31
N ALA A 450 -9.08 -2.57 14.43
CA ALA A 450 -8.26 -3.76 14.23
C ALA A 450 -6.85 -3.44 13.69
N LEU A 451 -6.73 -2.47 12.77
CA LEU A 451 -5.43 -2.00 12.28
C LEU A 451 -4.66 -1.23 13.36
N ALA A 452 -5.34 -0.35 14.10
CA ALA A 452 -4.72 0.42 15.18
C ALA A 452 -4.17 -0.50 16.29
N GLU A 453 -4.92 -1.54 16.65
CA GLU A 453 -4.49 -2.57 17.60
C GLU A 453 -3.31 -3.37 17.05
N LYS A 454 -3.41 -3.91 15.83
CA LYS A 454 -2.36 -4.73 15.20
C LYS A 454 -1.01 -4.00 15.11
N TYR A 455 -1.02 -2.69 14.86
CA TYR A 455 0.20 -1.89 14.70
C TYR A 455 0.54 -1.07 15.94
N HIS A 456 -0.20 -1.21 17.05
CA HIS A 456 0.00 -0.44 18.28
C HIS A 456 0.05 1.08 18.00
N LEU A 457 -0.92 1.58 17.24
CA LEU A 457 -1.09 3.01 17.02
C LEU A 457 -1.66 3.65 18.28
N ASP A 458 -1.03 4.72 18.74
CA ASP A 458 -1.58 5.52 19.83
C ASP A 458 -2.83 6.28 19.36
N HIS A 459 -3.96 6.00 19.98
CA HIS A 459 -5.24 6.64 19.70
C HIS A 459 -5.18 8.17 19.84
N ASP A 460 -4.38 8.70 20.77
CA ASP A 460 -4.25 10.15 21.01
C ASP A 460 -3.47 10.87 19.89
N ALA A 461 -2.59 10.15 19.20
CA ALA A 461 -1.76 10.69 18.11
C ALA A 461 -2.29 10.30 16.71
N MET A 462 -3.23 9.36 16.64
CA MET A 462 -3.79 8.84 15.41
C MET A 462 -4.73 9.85 14.75
N LYS A 463 -4.60 10.00 13.43
CA LYS A 463 -5.50 10.82 12.59
C LYS A 463 -5.99 10.06 11.37
N LEU A 464 -7.15 10.45 10.84
CA LEU A 464 -7.68 9.90 9.59
C LEU A 464 -7.23 10.76 8.40
N VAL A 465 -6.58 10.13 7.43
CA VAL A 465 -6.16 10.80 6.20
C VAL A 465 -7.08 10.35 5.07
N GLY A 466 -8.03 11.21 4.74
CA GLY A 466 -9.05 10.94 3.73
C GLY A 466 -8.54 11.12 2.32
N CYS A 467 -8.67 10.08 1.50
CA CYS A 467 -8.17 10.02 0.13
C CYS A 467 -9.27 9.61 -0.86
N GLY A 468 -9.07 9.91 -2.15
CA GLY A 468 -10.04 9.60 -3.20
C GLY A 468 -11.20 10.59 -3.28
N GLY A 469 -11.91 10.57 -4.41
CA GLY A 469 -13.00 11.51 -4.69
C GLY A 469 -14.20 11.39 -3.74
N GLY A 470 -14.37 10.26 -3.07
CA GLY A 470 -15.43 10.01 -2.09
C GLY A 470 -15.04 10.34 -0.65
N ALA A 471 -13.81 10.78 -0.36
CA ALA A 471 -13.30 10.94 1.01
C ALA A 471 -14.25 11.72 1.93
N ALA A 472 -14.75 12.84 1.44
CA ALA A 472 -15.63 13.74 2.20
C ALA A 472 -16.99 13.11 2.56
N SER A 473 -17.40 12.02 1.91
CA SER A 473 -18.67 11.34 2.21
C SER A 473 -18.65 10.48 3.48
N LEU A 474 -17.48 10.01 3.92
CA LEU A 474 -17.36 9.10 5.08
C LEU A 474 -16.37 9.59 6.14
N VAL A 475 -15.24 10.16 5.73
CA VAL A 475 -14.12 10.48 6.63
C VAL A 475 -14.52 11.48 7.72
N PRO A 476 -15.21 12.61 7.43
CA PRO A 476 -15.60 13.57 8.47
C PRO A 476 -16.54 12.96 9.51
N TYR A 477 -17.49 12.12 9.07
CA TYR A 477 -18.43 11.45 9.96
C TYR A 477 -17.73 10.45 10.88
N CYS A 478 -16.86 9.60 10.31
CA CYS A 478 -16.10 8.61 11.06
C CYS A 478 -15.15 9.28 12.07
N ALA A 479 -14.41 10.30 11.64
CA ALA A 479 -13.50 11.06 12.51
C ALA A 479 -14.23 11.65 13.72
N LYS A 480 -15.38 12.29 13.48
CA LYS A 480 -16.23 12.86 14.55
C LYS A 480 -16.71 11.79 15.53
N LYS A 481 -17.16 10.62 15.05
CA LYS A 481 -17.65 9.52 15.89
C LYS A 481 -16.55 8.88 16.72
N MET A 482 -15.33 8.81 16.18
CA MET A 482 -14.15 8.26 16.87
C MET A 482 -13.45 9.28 17.76
N GLY A 483 -13.77 10.58 17.66
CA GLY A 483 -13.06 11.63 18.37
C GLY A 483 -11.63 11.86 17.84
N LEU A 484 -11.40 11.61 16.55
CA LEU A 484 -10.11 11.73 15.89
C LEU A 484 -10.02 13.00 15.04
N GLN A 485 -8.81 13.50 14.87
CA GLN A 485 -8.53 14.50 13.85
C GLN A 485 -8.58 13.87 12.45
N TYR A 486 -8.90 14.67 11.44
CA TYR A 486 -8.83 14.22 10.05
C TYR A 486 -8.30 15.30 9.11
N SER A 487 -7.78 14.87 7.96
CA SER A 487 -7.36 15.74 6.87
C SER A 487 -7.81 15.17 5.54
N ILE A 488 -8.38 16.01 4.67
CA ILE A 488 -8.65 15.68 3.26
C ILE A 488 -7.91 16.73 2.42
N PRO A 489 -6.90 16.34 1.63
CA PRO A 489 -6.09 17.30 0.87
C PRO A 489 -6.81 17.83 -0.38
N GLU A 490 -6.34 18.98 -0.88
CA GLU A 490 -6.86 19.67 -2.07
C GLU A 490 -6.78 18.84 -3.37
N ASN A 491 -5.97 17.78 -3.38
CA ASN A 491 -5.75 16.88 -4.53
C ASN A 491 -6.04 15.40 -4.18
N ALA A 492 -6.95 15.15 -3.22
CA ALA A 492 -7.28 13.81 -2.74
C ALA A 492 -7.70 12.85 -3.87
N GLU A 493 -8.29 13.37 -4.94
CA GLU A 493 -8.78 12.62 -6.09
C GLU A 493 -7.69 12.07 -7.02
N VAL A 494 -6.47 12.63 -6.97
CA VAL A 494 -5.29 12.19 -7.74
C VAL A 494 -4.13 11.71 -6.85
N ILE A 495 -4.40 11.47 -5.56
CA ILE A 495 -3.36 11.13 -4.57
C ILE A 495 -2.59 9.85 -4.94
N SER A 496 -3.24 8.88 -5.59
CA SER A 496 -2.60 7.67 -6.11
C SER A 496 -1.53 8.03 -7.14
N SER A 497 -1.87 8.83 -8.15
CA SER A 497 -0.93 9.29 -9.18
C SER A 497 0.23 10.10 -8.57
N ILE A 498 -0.04 10.93 -7.56
CA ILE A 498 1.00 11.64 -6.79
C ILE A 498 1.95 10.63 -6.12
N GLY A 499 1.39 9.64 -5.44
CA GLY A 499 2.16 8.58 -4.79
C GLY A 499 3.00 7.77 -5.77
N VAL A 500 2.46 7.46 -6.95
CA VAL A 500 3.22 6.82 -8.03
C VAL A 500 4.41 7.69 -8.46
N SER A 501 4.24 9.00 -8.66
CA SER A 501 5.35 9.89 -9.05
C SER A 501 6.41 10.08 -7.95
N LEU A 502 6.04 9.95 -6.68
CA LEU A 502 6.93 10.10 -5.53
C LEU A 502 7.52 8.78 -5.04
N ALA A 503 7.10 7.64 -5.60
CA ALA A 503 7.55 6.34 -5.16
C ALA A 503 9.06 6.14 -5.41
N MET A 504 9.67 5.40 -4.49
CA MET A 504 11.08 5.02 -4.55
C MET A 504 11.22 3.55 -4.95
N VAL A 505 12.36 3.20 -5.52
CA VAL A 505 12.71 1.80 -5.75
C VAL A 505 12.80 1.12 -4.39
N ARG A 506 12.23 -0.07 -4.27
CA ARG A 506 12.25 -0.86 -3.04
C ARG A 506 12.52 -2.31 -3.38
N ASP A 507 13.22 -3.04 -2.51
CA ASP A 507 13.23 -4.51 -2.49
C ASP A 507 13.32 -5.00 -1.03
N VAL A 508 12.90 -6.24 -0.79
CA VAL A 508 12.84 -6.84 0.54
C VAL A 508 13.38 -8.26 0.49
N ILE A 509 14.39 -8.53 1.32
CA ILE A 509 15.00 -9.85 1.49
C ILE A 509 14.64 -10.37 2.87
N GLU A 510 14.03 -11.56 2.93
CA GLU A 510 13.63 -12.20 4.18
C GLU A 510 14.27 -13.59 4.31
N ARG A 511 14.83 -13.90 5.48
CA ARG A 511 15.39 -15.22 5.81
C ARG A 511 15.08 -15.60 7.25
N VAL A 512 15.00 -16.91 7.51
CA VAL A 512 14.95 -17.42 8.88
C VAL A 512 16.38 -17.76 9.31
N ILE A 513 16.93 -16.96 10.22
CA ILE A 513 18.28 -17.10 10.78
C ILE A 513 18.13 -17.16 12.31
N PRO A 514 18.18 -18.35 12.92
CA PRO A 514 18.13 -18.46 14.37
C PRO A 514 19.35 -17.76 14.99
N ASN A 515 19.12 -16.76 15.85
CA ASN A 515 20.16 -15.95 16.50
C ASN A 515 21.16 -15.34 15.49
N PRO A 516 20.73 -14.37 14.66
CA PRO A 516 21.56 -13.82 13.60
C PRO A 516 22.81 -13.13 14.14
N THR A 517 23.94 -13.37 13.51
CA THR A 517 25.22 -12.71 13.81
C THR A 517 25.38 -11.39 13.05
N GLU A 518 26.37 -10.57 13.41
CA GLU A 518 26.73 -9.37 12.64
C GLU A 518 27.06 -9.69 11.18
N GLU A 519 27.75 -10.81 10.91
CA GLU A 519 28.11 -11.26 9.56
C GLU A 519 26.86 -11.63 8.74
N ASP A 520 25.89 -12.31 9.38
CA ASP A 520 24.62 -12.64 8.74
C ASP A 520 23.84 -11.38 8.34
N ILE A 521 23.76 -10.41 9.25
CA ILE A 521 23.05 -9.14 9.02
C ILE A 521 23.75 -8.33 7.91
N ALA A 522 25.09 -8.28 7.92
CA ALA A 522 25.87 -7.59 6.90
C ALA A 522 25.67 -8.24 5.50
N ALA A 523 25.64 -9.57 5.43
CA ALA A 523 25.38 -10.30 4.19
C ALA A 523 23.97 -10.01 3.65
N MET A 524 22.96 -10.02 4.52
CA MET A 524 21.58 -9.66 4.15
C MET A 524 21.46 -8.22 3.67
N LYS A 525 22.12 -7.28 4.36
CA LYS A 525 22.16 -5.87 3.97
C LYS A 525 22.73 -5.71 2.55
N LYS A 526 23.85 -6.39 2.25
CA LYS A 526 24.46 -6.36 0.92
C LYS A 526 23.52 -6.92 -0.16
N GLU A 527 22.89 -8.07 0.09
CA GLU A 527 21.96 -8.68 -0.85
C GLU A 527 20.74 -7.79 -1.12
N ALA A 528 20.22 -7.11 -0.09
CA ALA A 528 19.12 -6.17 -0.26
C ALA A 528 19.53 -4.94 -1.09
N ILE A 529 20.77 -4.44 -0.93
CA ILE A 529 21.32 -3.37 -1.79
C ILE A 529 21.37 -3.83 -3.25
N ASP A 530 21.97 -4.99 -3.50
CA ASP A 530 22.11 -5.55 -4.85
C ASP A 530 20.73 -5.73 -5.51
N ALA A 531 19.74 -6.27 -4.78
CA ALA A 531 18.37 -6.44 -5.27
C ALA A 531 17.65 -5.10 -5.57
N CYS A 532 17.90 -4.07 -4.75
CA CYS A 532 17.35 -2.74 -4.98
C CYS A 532 17.96 -2.09 -6.24
N ILE A 533 19.26 -2.27 -6.47
CA ILE A 533 19.94 -1.80 -7.68
C ILE A 533 19.43 -2.53 -8.92
N ASP A 534 19.29 -3.87 -8.85
CA ASP A 534 18.71 -4.68 -9.92
C ASP A 534 17.26 -4.25 -10.26
N SER A 535 16.53 -3.73 -9.27
CA SER A 535 15.19 -3.16 -9.42
C SER A 535 15.14 -1.75 -10.03
N GLY A 536 16.30 -1.12 -10.26
CA GLY A 536 16.44 0.17 -10.93
C GLY A 536 16.93 1.32 -10.04
N ALA A 537 17.39 1.05 -8.81
CA ALA A 537 17.94 2.09 -7.93
C ALA A 537 19.37 2.49 -8.32
N ALA A 538 19.70 3.77 -8.18
CA ALA A 538 21.07 4.22 -8.23
C ALA A 538 21.80 3.82 -6.94
N ALA A 539 22.96 3.16 -7.07
CA ALA A 539 23.69 2.54 -5.96
C ALA A 539 23.95 3.49 -4.78
N ASP A 540 24.35 4.73 -5.06
CA ASP A 540 24.68 5.74 -4.04
C ASP A 540 23.46 6.26 -3.26
N THR A 541 22.24 5.87 -3.67
CA THR A 541 20.99 6.32 -3.05
C THR A 541 20.32 5.26 -2.19
N VAL A 542 20.86 4.03 -2.17
CA VAL A 542 20.21 2.91 -1.49
C VAL A 542 20.46 2.97 0.01
N GLU A 543 19.37 2.98 0.77
CA GLU A 543 19.35 2.82 2.21
C GLU A 543 18.74 1.46 2.57
N VAL A 544 19.22 0.84 3.64
CA VAL A 544 18.71 -0.45 4.12
C VAL A 544 18.32 -0.37 5.58
N HIS A 545 17.14 -0.89 5.88
CA HIS A 545 16.63 -1.10 7.23
C HIS A 545 16.54 -2.61 7.54
N ILE A 546 16.88 -3.01 8.77
CA ILE A 546 16.87 -4.40 9.22
C ILE A 546 15.85 -4.57 10.34
N GLU A 547 14.94 -5.51 10.18
CA GLU A 547 13.97 -5.92 11.21
C GLU A 547 14.27 -7.38 11.61
N ILE A 548 14.24 -7.68 12.91
CA ILE A 548 14.46 -9.03 13.45
C ILE A 548 13.26 -9.44 14.30
N ASP A 549 12.58 -10.51 13.89
CA ASP A 549 11.55 -11.19 14.69
C ASP A 549 12.19 -12.33 15.50
N ASN A 550 12.32 -12.11 16.80
CA ASN A 550 12.93 -13.06 17.73
C ASN A 550 12.13 -14.35 17.94
N GLN A 551 10.81 -14.33 17.74
CA GLN A 551 9.98 -15.51 17.96
C GLN A 551 10.15 -16.51 16.82
N SER A 552 10.23 -16.00 15.58
CA SER A 552 10.39 -16.83 14.39
C SER A 552 11.84 -16.98 13.94
N GLY A 553 12.76 -16.15 14.44
CA GLY A 553 14.12 -16.01 13.92
C GLY A 553 14.13 -15.38 12.52
N LYS A 554 13.07 -14.70 12.10
CA LYS A 554 12.99 -14.08 10.77
C LYS A 554 13.75 -12.75 10.79
N VAL A 555 14.68 -12.60 9.87
CA VAL A 555 15.37 -11.35 9.58
C VAL A 555 14.86 -10.81 8.26
N THR A 556 14.50 -9.52 8.24
CA THR A 556 13.98 -8.80 7.08
C THR A 556 14.88 -7.62 6.78
N ALA A 557 15.46 -7.59 5.58
CA ALA A 557 16.24 -6.47 5.08
C ALA A 557 15.43 -5.72 4.02
N ILE A 558 15.08 -4.47 4.30
CA ILE A 558 14.27 -3.60 3.43
C ILE A 558 15.20 -2.56 2.83
N ALA A 559 15.42 -2.62 1.53
CA ALA A 559 16.23 -1.64 0.80
C ALA A 559 15.32 -0.67 0.04
N THR A 560 15.62 0.62 0.09
CA THR A 560 14.94 1.69 -0.65
C THR A 560 15.93 2.63 -1.31
N GLY A 561 15.69 3.05 -2.55
CA GLY A 561 16.57 3.95 -3.29
C GLY A 561 15.84 4.76 -4.36
N SER A 562 16.51 5.78 -4.89
CA SER A 562 16.01 6.61 -6.00
C SER A 562 16.57 6.12 -7.33
N THR A 563 15.87 6.35 -8.44
CA THR A 563 16.37 6.01 -9.80
C THR A 563 17.49 6.95 -10.27
N GLU A 564 17.65 8.11 -9.64
CA GLU A 564 18.69 9.09 -9.95
C GLU A 564 19.51 9.42 -8.71
N VAL A 565 20.83 9.59 -8.89
CA VAL A 565 21.70 10.14 -7.85
C VAL A 565 21.38 11.62 -7.68
N LYS A 566 20.82 11.99 -6.52
CA LYS A 566 20.65 13.40 -6.15
C LYS A 566 22.01 14.07 -6.13
N THR A 567 22.26 15.00 -7.05
CA THR A 567 23.47 15.84 -7.00
C THR A 567 23.33 17.01 -6.02
N THR A 568 22.14 17.25 -5.46
CA THR A 568 21.93 18.17 -4.34
C THR A 568 20.56 17.89 -3.71
N ASP A 569 20.50 17.67 -2.40
CA ASP A 569 19.24 17.57 -1.65
C ASP A 569 18.80 19.02 -1.35
N LEU A 570 17.80 19.53 -2.08
CA LEU A 570 17.37 20.94 -2.04
C LEU A 570 15.85 21.09 -1.86
N LEU A 571 15.23 20.22 -1.06
CA LEU A 571 13.99 20.66 -0.40
C LEU A 571 14.35 21.86 0.48
N LYS A 572 13.58 22.95 0.40
CA LYS A 572 13.77 24.12 1.28
C LYS A 572 13.84 23.61 2.72
N GLU A 573 14.96 23.88 3.39
CA GLU A 573 15.10 23.48 4.78
C GLU A 573 14.04 24.19 5.62
N CYS A 574 13.28 23.37 6.35
CA CYS A 574 12.36 23.78 7.37
C CYS A 574 13.13 24.55 8.45
N SER A 575 12.75 25.81 8.63
CA SER A 575 13.24 26.61 9.75
C SER A 575 12.76 26.01 11.07
N GLN A 576 13.44 26.34 12.16
CA GLN A 576 13.01 25.91 13.49
C GLN A 576 11.62 26.46 13.86
N GLU A 577 11.26 27.63 13.34
CA GLU A 577 9.92 28.24 13.54
C GLU A 577 8.85 27.44 12.78
N GLU A 578 9.05 27.15 11.50
CA GLU A 578 8.16 26.27 10.71
C GLU A 578 8.04 24.88 11.37
N ALA A 579 9.14 24.32 11.88
CA ALA A 579 9.14 23.04 12.58
C ALA A 579 8.36 23.10 13.90
N LEU A 580 8.44 24.21 14.63
CA LEU A 580 7.67 24.43 15.85
C LEU A 580 6.17 24.52 15.56
N GLU A 581 5.76 25.20 14.48
CA GLU A 581 4.36 25.26 14.05
C GLU A 581 3.81 23.87 13.70
N LEU A 582 4.61 23.05 12.99
CA LEU A 582 4.27 21.67 12.69
C LEU A 582 4.13 20.82 13.97
N ALA A 583 5.05 20.97 14.92
CA ALA A 583 4.98 20.28 16.21
C ALA A 583 3.73 20.70 17.01
N GLN A 584 3.43 22.01 17.06
CA GLN A 584 2.25 22.56 17.73
C GLN A 584 0.95 22.02 17.14
N ALA A 585 0.83 22.03 15.81
CA ALA A 585 -0.33 21.51 15.11
C ALA A 585 -0.54 20.01 15.40
N ASP A 586 0.55 19.24 15.46
CA ASP A 586 0.48 17.79 15.65
C ASP A 586 0.32 17.36 17.13
N PHE A 587 0.87 18.12 18.09
CA PHE A 587 0.58 17.88 19.52
C PHE A 587 -0.89 18.14 19.87
N GLY A 588 -1.54 19.06 19.15
CA GLY A 588 -2.92 19.47 19.41
C GLY A 588 -3.05 20.51 20.53
N ALA A 589 -4.29 20.92 20.81
CA ALA A 589 -4.57 22.05 21.71
C ALA A 589 -4.39 21.75 23.20
N ASP A 590 -4.27 20.48 23.59
CA ASP A 590 -4.30 20.03 24.99
C ASP A 590 -2.90 19.97 25.64
N VAL A 591 -1.85 20.32 24.92
CA VAL A 591 -0.47 20.33 25.44
C VAL A 591 -0.03 21.72 25.87
N THR A 592 0.94 21.78 26.79
CA THR A 592 1.56 23.02 27.27
C THR A 592 3.08 22.90 27.27
N ASP A 593 3.80 24.01 27.51
CA ASP A 593 5.27 24.04 27.62
C ASP A 593 6.01 23.41 26.42
N ILE A 594 5.59 23.74 25.19
CA ILE A 594 6.26 23.24 23.99
C ILE A 594 7.63 23.91 23.87
N GLU A 595 8.70 23.11 23.87
CA GLU A 595 10.08 23.59 23.75
C GLU A 595 10.92 22.70 22.82
N CYS A 596 11.99 23.27 22.27
CA CYS A 596 12.96 22.53 21.46
C CYS A 596 14.02 21.92 22.40
N ALA A 597 13.86 20.66 22.78
CA ALA A 597 14.75 19.96 23.71
C ALA A 597 16.14 19.67 23.12
N CYS A 598 16.23 19.42 21.81
CA CYS A 598 17.47 19.13 21.12
C CYS A 598 17.38 19.53 19.64
N LYS A 599 18.53 19.84 19.04
CA LYS A 599 18.69 20.07 17.61
C LYS A 599 20.01 19.45 17.15
N THR A 600 19.97 18.78 16.00
CA THR A 600 21.16 18.37 15.25
C THR A 600 21.16 19.03 13.87
N ASP A 601 22.17 18.71 13.06
CA ASP A 601 22.23 19.16 11.66
C ASP A 601 21.02 18.68 10.84
N ASN A 602 20.38 17.58 11.25
CA ASN A 602 19.31 16.93 10.47
C ASN A 602 17.93 16.98 11.13
N PHE A 603 17.84 17.23 12.45
CA PHE A 603 16.59 17.12 13.19
C PHE A 603 16.36 18.28 14.16
N TYR A 604 15.08 18.55 14.43
CA TYR A 604 14.57 19.31 15.56
C TYR A 604 13.76 18.37 16.45
N VAL A 605 14.00 18.43 17.76
CA VAL A 605 13.27 17.61 18.74
C VAL A 605 12.47 18.53 19.65
N PHE A 606 11.16 18.42 19.57
CA PHE A 606 10.23 19.17 20.40
C PHE A 606 9.65 18.28 21.48
N THR A 607 9.62 18.78 22.71
CA THR A 607 8.94 18.19 23.86
C THR A 607 7.78 19.09 24.26
N ALA A 608 6.75 18.50 24.88
CA ALA A 608 5.66 19.24 25.50
C ALA A 608 5.24 18.53 26.81
N LYS A 609 4.30 19.13 27.54
CA LYS A 609 3.63 18.50 28.69
C LYS A 609 2.17 18.23 28.40
N LYS A 610 1.75 16.98 28.66
CA LYS A 610 0.35 16.53 28.61
C LYS A 610 0.03 15.72 29.87
N GLY A 611 -0.46 16.38 30.91
CA GLY A 611 -0.64 15.75 32.24
C GLY A 611 0.71 15.32 32.83
N GLU A 612 0.85 14.04 33.16
CA GLU A 612 2.13 13.45 33.64
C GLU A 612 3.04 12.97 32.50
N LYS A 613 2.57 12.99 31.25
CA LYS A 613 3.32 12.50 30.09
C LYS A 613 4.15 13.62 29.45
N THR A 614 5.31 13.22 28.91
CA THR A 614 6.19 14.10 28.13
C THR A 614 6.20 13.64 26.67
N PRO A 615 5.25 14.10 25.84
CA PRO A 615 5.23 13.75 24.42
C PRO A 615 6.41 14.39 23.67
N ILE A 616 6.93 13.68 22.67
CA ILE A 616 8.07 14.09 21.84
C ILE A 616 7.70 14.05 20.36
N ARG A 617 8.19 15.04 19.60
CA ARG A 617 8.14 15.07 18.13
C ARG A 617 9.54 15.29 17.59
N ILE A 618 9.99 14.38 16.73
CA ILE A 618 11.22 14.55 15.95
C ILE A 618 10.83 14.99 14.55
N ILE A 619 11.33 16.15 14.14
CA ILE A 619 11.03 16.74 12.83
C ILE A 619 12.34 16.88 12.07
N ASP A 620 12.42 16.32 10.87
CA ASP A 620 13.61 16.48 10.03
C ASP A 620 13.71 17.89 9.42
N LYS A 621 14.87 18.25 8.87
CA LYS A 621 15.05 19.53 8.16
C LYS A 621 14.15 19.70 6.95
N LYS A 622 13.42 18.68 6.52
CA LYS A 622 12.46 18.79 5.42
C LYS A 622 11.05 19.09 5.93
N GLY A 623 10.84 19.08 7.25
CA GLY A 623 9.55 19.31 7.90
C GLY A 623 8.66 18.06 7.90
N PHE A 624 9.25 16.86 7.87
CA PHE A 624 8.52 15.63 8.15
C PHE A 624 8.64 15.29 9.64
N ILE A 625 7.52 14.99 10.28
CA ILE A 625 7.52 14.41 11.62
C ILE A 625 7.92 12.94 11.45
N ARG A 626 9.08 12.56 11.97
CA ARG A 626 9.68 11.22 11.82
C ARG A 626 9.39 10.30 12.98
N VAL A 627 9.22 10.86 14.18
CA VAL A 627 8.90 10.12 15.41
C VAL A 627 7.86 10.90 16.20
N GLN A 628 6.85 10.17 16.68
CA GLN A 628 5.79 10.69 17.52
C GLN A 628 5.63 9.78 18.73
N CYS A 629 6.11 10.24 19.88
CA CYS A 629 5.97 9.53 21.14
C CYS A 629 5.00 10.30 22.03
N SER A 630 4.11 9.59 22.72
CA SER A 630 3.19 10.22 23.68
C SER A 630 3.81 10.38 25.06
N ASN A 631 4.83 9.59 25.37
CA ASN A 631 5.60 9.72 26.61
C ASN A 631 7.01 9.19 26.42
N ALA A 632 8.01 10.07 26.27
CA ALA A 632 9.37 9.66 25.97
C ALA A 632 10.43 10.54 26.65
N LYS A 633 11.67 10.05 26.67
CA LYS A 633 12.89 10.84 26.96
C LYS A 633 13.75 10.91 25.71
N ALA A 634 14.37 12.05 25.45
CA ALA A 634 15.35 12.23 24.38
C ALA A 634 16.68 12.76 24.96
N VAL A 635 17.80 12.24 24.45
CA VAL A 635 19.16 12.63 24.81
C VAL A 635 19.99 12.83 23.54
N CYS A 636 20.70 13.96 23.46
CA CYS A 636 21.73 14.21 22.45
C CYS A 636 23.08 13.82 23.04
N THR A 637 23.83 12.96 22.36
CA THR A 637 25.10 12.44 22.86
C THR A 637 26.07 12.18 21.70
N PRO A 638 27.40 12.24 21.90
CA PRO A 638 28.34 11.76 20.89
C PRO A 638 28.10 10.28 20.54
N ALA A 639 28.33 9.90 19.30
CA ALA A 639 28.12 8.54 18.80
C ALA A 639 28.84 7.48 19.64
N LYS A 640 30.02 7.77 20.18
CA LYS A 640 30.74 6.85 21.09
C LYS A 640 30.06 6.59 22.45
N ASP A 641 29.18 7.48 22.89
CA ASP A 641 28.57 7.48 24.22
C ASP A 641 27.08 7.02 24.16
N TYR A 642 26.61 6.55 22.99
CA TYR A 642 25.20 6.18 22.79
C TYR A 642 24.74 5.04 23.70
N GLN A 643 25.59 4.03 23.93
CA GLN A 643 25.25 2.84 24.74
C GLN A 643 24.87 3.24 26.16
N SER A 644 25.65 4.12 26.79
CA SER A 644 25.35 4.61 28.13
C SER A 644 24.02 5.37 28.21
N ALA A 645 23.61 6.08 27.14
CA ALA A 645 22.30 6.72 27.09
C ALA A 645 21.16 5.69 26.95
N VAL A 646 21.36 4.65 26.13
CA VAL A 646 20.40 3.55 25.94
C VAL A 646 20.21 2.77 27.25
N GLU A 647 21.30 2.34 27.88
CA GLU A 647 21.30 1.64 29.18
C GLU A 647 20.58 2.45 30.26
N ALA A 648 20.87 3.75 30.37
CA ALA A 648 20.23 4.61 31.36
C ALA A 648 18.71 4.70 31.16
N MET A 649 18.25 4.80 29.91
CA MET A 649 16.83 4.84 29.58
C MET A 649 16.12 3.50 29.81
N TRP A 650 16.83 2.37 29.69
CA TRP A 650 16.25 1.02 29.76
C TRP A 650 15.52 0.76 31.07
N ASP A 651 16.13 1.21 32.17
CA ASP A 651 15.56 1.08 33.52
C ASP A 651 14.68 2.28 33.88
N ASP A 652 15.06 3.49 33.48
CA ASP A 652 14.33 4.72 33.78
C ASP A 652 12.90 4.75 33.20
N LEU A 653 12.69 4.11 32.05
CA LEU A 653 11.42 4.11 31.32
C LEU A 653 10.67 2.78 31.45
N ALA A 654 11.14 1.85 32.27
CA ALA A 654 10.47 0.56 32.44
C ALA A 654 9.14 0.72 33.20
N ILE A 655 8.05 0.21 32.62
CA ILE A 655 6.74 0.13 33.28
C ILE A 655 6.54 -1.26 33.86
N TYR A 656 6.38 -1.32 35.18
CA TYR A 656 6.08 -2.54 35.91
C TYR A 656 4.56 -2.75 35.96
N LYS A 657 4.03 -3.67 35.14
CA LYS A 657 2.65 -4.18 35.28
C LYS A 657 2.69 -5.59 35.85
N SER A 658 1.65 -5.99 36.59
CA SER A 658 1.59 -7.13 37.51
C SER A 658 2.47 -8.36 37.21
N GLU A 659 2.52 -8.84 35.97
CA GLU A 659 3.31 -10.03 35.55
C GLU A 659 4.31 -9.76 34.42
N THR A 660 4.50 -8.50 33.99
CA THR A 660 5.37 -8.17 32.85
C THR A 660 6.02 -6.80 33.04
N ILE A 661 7.32 -6.74 32.76
CA ILE A 661 8.05 -5.48 32.66
C ILE A 661 7.96 -5.04 31.20
N LEU A 662 7.29 -3.92 30.95
CA LEU A 662 7.34 -3.27 29.64
C LEU A 662 8.61 -2.40 29.59
N ARG A 663 9.47 -2.70 28.64
CA ARG A 663 10.71 -1.95 28.38
C ARG A 663 10.46 -0.89 27.30
N PRO A 664 11.25 0.19 27.27
CA PRO A 664 11.08 1.23 26.26
C PRO A 664 11.44 0.72 24.86
N ASP A 665 10.74 1.24 23.86
CA ASP A 665 11.22 1.20 22.47
C ASP A 665 12.23 2.34 22.26
N TYR A 666 13.19 2.15 21.37
CA TYR A 666 14.19 3.18 21.07
C TYR A 666 14.09 3.72 19.66
N TYR A 667 14.41 5.00 19.52
CA TYR A 667 14.73 5.62 18.25
C TYR A 667 16.14 6.23 18.33
N LEU A 668 16.98 5.93 17.33
CA LEU A 668 18.33 6.45 17.19
C LEU A 668 18.40 7.26 15.90
N CYS A 669 18.67 8.55 16.02
CA CYS A 669 18.83 9.44 14.88
C CYS A 669 20.33 9.63 14.59
N ILE A 670 20.79 9.22 13.39
CA ILE A 670 22.19 9.25 12.95
C ILE A 670 22.27 9.90 11.58
N GLY A 671 22.97 11.03 11.46
CA GLY A 671 22.89 11.86 10.26
C GLY A 671 21.42 12.20 9.93
N PRO A 672 20.93 12.02 8.69
CA PRO A 672 19.53 12.22 8.30
C PRO A 672 18.61 11.02 8.57
N ARG A 673 19.12 9.95 9.17
CA ARG A 673 18.39 8.69 9.35
C ARG A 673 17.77 8.61 10.73
N VAL A 674 16.62 7.96 10.82
CA VAL A 674 15.96 7.57 12.07
C VAL A 674 15.82 6.05 12.05
N CYS A 675 16.53 5.38 12.95
CA CYS A 675 16.44 3.95 13.18
C CYS A 675 15.58 3.70 14.42
N ASP A 676 14.69 2.72 14.36
CA ASP A 676 13.80 2.29 15.42
C ASP A 676 14.20 0.89 15.90
N TYR A 677 14.15 0.67 17.20
CA TYR A 677 14.56 -0.58 17.83
C TYR A 677 13.54 -0.95 18.90
N SER A 678 12.78 -2.00 18.60
CA SER A 678 11.76 -2.59 19.47
C SER A 678 12.18 -4.03 19.81
N ALA A 679 13.26 -4.20 20.58
CA ALA A 679 13.65 -5.50 21.11
C ALA A 679 13.36 -5.61 22.61
N VAL A 680 12.91 -6.79 23.02
CA VAL A 680 12.68 -7.15 24.44
C VAL A 680 14.02 -7.28 25.21
N ASP A 681 15.14 -7.40 24.50
CA ASP A 681 16.48 -7.58 25.05
C ASP A 681 17.40 -6.40 24.72
N LEU A 682 18.09 -5.90 25.75
CA LEU A 682 19.00 -4.76 25.64
C LEU A 682 20.21 -5.07 24.75
N ASN A 683 20.84 -6.25 24.88
CA ASN A 683 22.04 -6.58 24.11
C ASN A 683 21.74 -6.63 22.61
N GLN A 684 20.53 -7.06 22.24
CA GLN A 684 20.10 -7.07 20.84
C GLN A 684 19.89 -5.65 20.29
N ASN A 685 19.26 -4.76 21.06
CA ASN A 685 19.16 -3.35 20.68
C ASN A 685 20.57 -2.76 20.49
N GLU A 686 21.48 -3.02 21.42
CA GLU A 686 22.86 -2.56 21.32
C GLU A 686 23.60 -3.12 20.10
N LEU A 687 23.42 -4.40 19.77
CA LEU A 687 23.98 -5.04 18.58
C LEU A 687 23.52 -4.33 17.30
N LEU A 688 22.19 -4.15 17.15
CA LEU A 688 21.61 -3.51 15.97
C LEU A 688 22.03 -2.04 15.86
N MET A 689 22.02 -1.31 16.97
CA MET A 689 22.49 0.08 17.00
C MET A 689 23.99 0.18 16.70
N ASN A 690 24.80 -0.78 17.17
CA ASN A 690 26.24 -0.81 16.91
C ASN A 690 26.51 -0.97 15.41
N LEU A 691 25.77 -1.83 14.70
CA LEU A 691 25.90 -1.97 13.25
C LEU A 691 25.62 -0.68 12.47
N ASP A 692 24.78 0.21 13.02
CA ASP A 692 24.48 1.51 12.42
C ASP A 692 25.44 2.64 12.81
N ILE A 693 26.10 2.52 13.97
CA ILE A 693 27.03 3.51 14.54
C ILE A 693 28.50 3.19 14.28
N GLN A 694 28.90 1.93 14.19
CA GLN A 694 30.32 1.52 14.21
C GLN A 694 31.20 2.17 13.13
N ASP A 695 30.61 2.51 11.98
CA ASP A 695 31.28 3.14 10.85
C ASP A 695 31.20 4.68 10.87
N ARG A 696 30.64 5.28 11.94
CA ARG A 696 30.44 6.73 12.09
C ARG A 696 31.59 7.39 12.84
N ASP A 697 31.69 8.71 12.69
CA ASP A 697 32.64 9.49 13.49
C ASP A 697 32.24 9.37 14.97
N PRO A 698 33.13 8.91 15.87
CA PRO A 698 32.84 8.79 17.30
C PRO A 698 32.35 10.08 17.98
N MET A 699 32.64 11.24 17.38
CA MET A 699 32.21 12.55 17.86
C MET A 699 30.98 13.12 17.14
N GLU A 700 30.43 12.41 16.14
CA GLU A 700 29.16 12.78 15.50
C GLU A 700 28.06 12.83 16.56
N GLU A 701 27.27 13.90 16.59
CA GLU A 701 26.13 13.99 17.49
C GLU A 701 25.01 13.07 17.03
N VAL A 702 24.58 12.17 17.92
CA VAL A 702 23.43 11.28 17.71
C VAL A 702 22.35 11.58 18.73
N LEU A 703 21.12 11.27 18.35
CA LEU A 703 19.92 11.50 19.15
C LEU A 703 19.33 10.15 19.55
N VAL A 704 19.29 9.88 20.86
CA VAL A 704 18.70 8.65 21.44
C VAL A 704 17.37 9.03 22.08
N ILE A 705 16.31 8.33 21.71
CA ILE A 705 14.97 8.53 22.24
C ILE A 705 14.49 7.20 22.80
N GLY A 706 14.07 7.20 24.06
CA GLY A 706 13.37 6.07 24.67
C GLY A 706 11.89 6.41 24.81
N ASP A 707 11.04 5.62 24.16
CA ASP A 707 9.58 5.73 24.18
C ASP A 707 8.98 4.79 25.23
N CYS A 708 8.12 5.32 26.09
CA CYS A 708 7.53 4.58 27.17
C CYS A 708 6.35 3.74 26.64
N ASN A 709 6.51 2.41 26.67
CA ASN A 709 5.48 1.49 26.21
C ASN A 709 4.33 1.40 27.22
N ASP A 710 3.28 2.22 27.01
CA ASP A 710 2.08 2.23 27.85
C ASP A 710 1.03 1.18 27.41
N ILE A 711 1.13 0.74 26.14
CA ILE A 711 0.14 -0.05 25.40
C ILE A 711 0.28 -1.55 25.74
N PHE A 712 -0.86 -2.21 25.98
CA PHE A 712 -1.00 -3.66 25.98
C PHE A 712 -1.79 -4.08 24.75
#